data_AF-A0A6F8T259-F1
#
_entry.id   AF-A0A6F8T259-F1
#
_cell.length_a   1.000
_cell.length_b   1.000
_cell.length_c   1.000
_cell.angle_alpha   90.00
_cell.angle_beta   90.00
_cell.angle_gamma   90.00
#
_symmetry.space_group_name_H-M   'P 1'
#
loop_
_entity.id
_entity.type
_entity.pdbx_description
1 polymer ?
#
loop_
_entity_poly.entity_id
_entity_poly.type
_entity_poly.pdbx_seq_one_letter_code
_entity_poly.pdbx_strand_id
1 'polypeptide(L)'
;MAMNSSFLTALHSIYRVAEIADLTQRAQHEKMRDDALDAVLKSDPSNTDEFRKAVSDHNAFWTLFLSMQGAVDSSQLLDPNDSDPQLSFSKLHQKAAEERVRANLYKVDNQVLIAILANNPDECRAYLADKTELGLLKNAKGWLPNVTVLNPTTNTQVPAVPPQNKSVAVLPDEAIKQIQQFASIYLLNNLIFKSTDKVALKQLLDASNQSELNAAMQALGFPQQALSPPAPIRITHPLNKLLSDNFKGRELEVRQTWAKDNFETYVKNLPIDQLLGKKEALEATTLENYRKGLGEIYKNDLSEPDLKDSIGILGARYLQVVISQTEENENFLTALNANDSDLVNAIGSFEDVRESDYIAAAVKFDAPGIRQGLLQRFISSLDTSAANIKLLSEINSVKTTEDFIAGLRKLGITNVDWINKDEWKAMQAWSHAKAVEMVQEQVLSMENTPANQATLKNINLAATLDEFKGELIKIGIDPVDWVTNSNRIKIQNTTRNHAFKMHIEDDKFGELYRPELLKALNQLPQKKQEALLEKPQQLRHLLHAKDANAVKFYLGRDAKGINEVVQENTRLAGFQKLHNVPLAKALANCRIGISLNAKQIVAINKIIKDEGGSYTDVDKYKSFVDKISAVCTIPTPNREFYRAFDLNDDGSALISAKAETLADPIINQHAYNAGLYNFTANSTDISKKMLVDLLLRVEKKQALSDAHINKIDSYFKSSKDVNAFLKKISEDSEPAIKSLKTGIQNELPAILFNQLKIQSLATPLRGKNTPQFNNSLKMINEQLDGMTEARKSFSDSADKLKFLADVDQTHLAAPQFVRESKDDPDGMRAKFEDLADKCDAIVDKLLRNRSLIKAQLASIPTSKTLPQGPFYFERWNRIRDLKDDLQEEQIAIEESLKTFQDYQTRLSGPSGILKAIDDAIAGKKNDYYEPATFTTSIVKAGNSITTAPPVAATSIAASASLGSSGKVNNFLTGDRLEPGDKCEYKMDHTIINGQPPTTFRAQGQFTESYDQTDSPAPSKLKDGKIKKQEERTFNVDQIPTQIQLPSSRQTGSDPRLKESKVNFYMGMAVAIVACFDPSNPPSKGNPIRMNGVSEQEMRHLWTALVVLGEKNEKNMRFKRDVIIVESGPFNPANERGRFGFTSESLYKSYKKEHENTVTAKVTDAQGMAKRQTEHIKAEERAEKGIEKFKKGLSDMKTKSAVAESEKDREEEGAAPETPSVGFKH
;
A
#
# COMPACT_ATOMS: atom_id res chain seq x y z
N MET A 1 25.64 -94.69 7.07
CA MET A 1 24.50 -93.92 7.60
C MET A 1 23.87 -93.20 6.43
N ALA A 2 22.55 -93.22 6.33
CA ALA A 2 21.86 -92.51 5.27
C ALA A 2 21.94 -90.99 5.46
N MET A 3 21.82 -90.25 4.37
CA MET A 3 22.03 -88.80 4.33
C MET A 3 20.74 -88.00 4.56
N ASN A 4 19.69 -88.58 5.15
CA ASN A 4 18.39 -87.92 5.31
C ASN A 4 18.51 -86.60 6.10
N SER A 5 19.26 -86.58 7.20
CA SER A 5 19.51 -85.37 7.99
C SER A 5 20.36 -84.33 7.24
N SER A 6 21.36 -84.80 6.48
CA SER A 6 22.18 -83.97 5.59
C SER A 6 21.36 -83.31 4.49
N PHE A 7 20.40 -84.04 3.92
CA PHE A 7 19.49 -83.56 2.89
C PHE A 7 18.49 -82.56 3.46
N LEU A 8 17.91 -82.83 4.62
CA LEU A 8 17.07 -81.86 5.33
C LEU A 8 17.83 -80.57 5.65
N THR A 9 19.09 -80.68 6.06
CA THR A 9 19.98 -79.53 6.31
C THR A 9 20.25 -78.75 5.02
N ALA A 10 20.45 -79.44 3.90
CA ALA A 10 20.61 -78.80 2.60
C ALA A 10 19.33 -78.06 2.19
N LEU A 11 18.15 -78.70 2.31
CA LEU A 11 16.84 -78.08 2.08
C LEU A 11 16.67 -76.79 2.88
N HIS A 12 17.01 -76.80 4.17
CA HIS A 12 16.99 -75.59 5.02
C HIS A 12 17.95 -74.49 4.56
N SER A 13 19.03 -74.83 3.85
CA SER A 13 20.09 -73.91 3.45
C SER A 13 19.92 -73.40 2.02
N ILE A 14 18.91 -73.87 1.28
CA ILE A 14 18.68 -73.52 -0.12
C ILE A 14 18.56 -72.01 -0.37
N TYR A 15 18.03 -71.25 0.59
CA TYR A 15 17.92 -69.79 0.48
C TYR A 15 19.27 -69.10 0.26
N ARG A 16 20.40 -69.69 0.68
CA ARG A 16 21.75 -69.13 0.50
C ARG A 16 22.15 -68.95 -0.96
N VAL A 17 21.50 -69.66 -1.89
CA VAL A 17 21.69 -69.42 -3.32
C VAL A 17 21.38 -67.96 -3.69
N ALA A 18 20.43 -67.33 -3.00
CA ALA A 18 20.10 -65.92 -3.19
C ALA A 18 21.16 -64.94 -2.64
N GLU A 19 22.16 -65.42 -1.89
CA GLU A 19 23.25 -64.60 -1.32
C GLU A 19 24.45 -64.48 -2.26
N ILE A 20 24.44 -65.19 -3.40
CA ILE A 20 25.49 -65.12 -4.41
C ILE A 20 25.49 -63.71 -5.04
N ALA A 21 26.60 -62.98 -4.89
CA ALA A 21 26.74 -61.60 -5.34
C ALA A 21 26.77 -61.46 -6.87
N ASP A 22 27.35 -62.43 -7.58
CA ASP A 22 27.34 -62.46 -9.05
C ASP A 22 25.94 -62.85 -9.56
N LEU A 23 25.28 -61.92 -10.24
CA LEU A 23 23.90 -62.10 -10.73
C LEU A 23 23.76 -63.22 -11.76
N THR A 24 24.80 -63.47 -12.57
CA THR A 24 24.79 -64.52 -13.60
C THR A 24 24.93 -65.89 -12.95
N GLN A 25 25.88 -66.01 -12.02
CA GLN A 25 26.10 -67.24 -11.25
C GLN A 25 24.90 -67.57 -10.35
N ARG A 26 24.31 -66.54 -9.72
CA ARG A 26 23.08 -66.67 -8.94
C ARG A 26 21.94 -67.22 -9.79
N ALA A 27 21.66 -66.63 -10.95
CA ALA A 27 20.58 -67.09 -11.84
C ALA A 27 20.77 -68.57 -12.26
N GLN A 28 22.01 -68.98 -12.52
CA GLN A 28 22.32 -70.38 -12.84
C GLN A 28 22.02 -71.32 -11.66
N HIS A 29 22.49 -71.00 -10.45
CA HIS A 29 22.26 -71.83 -9.28
C HIS A 29 20.79 -71.86 -8.84
N GLU A 30 20.04 -70.77 -9.05
CA GLU A 30 18.60 -70.72 -8.80
C GLU A 30 17.83 -71.64 -9.76
N LYS A 31 18.24 -71.71 -11.02
CA LYS A 31 17.67 -72.67 -11.97
C LYS A 31 17.96 -74.11 -11.55
N MET A 32 19.21 -74.42 -11.19
CA MET A 32 19.60 -75.75 -10.71
C MET A 32 18.83 -76.16 -9.46
N ARG A 33 18.59 -75.22 -8.53
CA ARG A 33 17.76 -75.41 -7.35
C ARG A 33 16.32 -75.75 -7.73
N ASP A 34 15.71 -74.93 -8.60
CA ASP A 34 14.31 -75.07 -8.98
C ASP A 34 14.09 -76.42 -9.67
N ASP A 35 14.98 -76.79 -10.61
CA ASP A 35 14.96 -78.08 -11.29
C ASP A 35 15.09 -79.26 -10.28
N ALA A 36 16.01 -79.16 -9.32
CA ALA A 36 16.24 -80.21 -8.31
C ALA A 36 15.04 -80.39 -7.36
N LEU A 37 14.43 -79.28 -6.93
CA LEU A 37 13.25 -79.33 -6.07
C LEU A 37 12.01 -79.83 -6.84
N ASP A 38 11.80 -79.36 -8.07
CA ASP A 38 10.67 -79.82 -8.90
C ASP A 38 10.78 -81.32 -9.24
N ALA A 39 12.01 -81.85 -9.40
CA ALA A 39 12.25 -83.28 -9.55
C ALA A 39 11.88 -84.09 -8.30
N VAL A 40 12.29 -83.62 -7.11
CA VAL A 40 11.91 -84.24 -5.82
C VAL A 40 10.39 -84.22 -5.65
N LEU A 41 9.73 -83.12 -5.99
CA LEU A 41 8.28 -82.99 -5.88
C LEU A 41 7.52 -83.95 -6.80
N LYS A 42 8.01 -84.14 -8.02
CA LYS A 42 7.40 -85.04 -9.00
C LYS A 42 7.49 -86.52 -8.61
N SER A 43 8.51 -86.90 -7.83
CA SER A 43 8.74 -88.28 -7.40
C SER A 43 7.71 -88.76 -6.36
N ASP A 44 7.38 -90.05 -6.38
CA ASP A 44 6.54 -90.67 -5.35
C ASP A 44 7.32 -90.99 -4.06
N PRO A 45 7.04 -90.33 -2.92
CA PRO A 45 7.76 -90.55 -1.68
C PRO A 45 7.53 -91.95 -1.07
N SER A 46 6.53 -92.71 -1.54
CA SER A 46 6.34 -94.12 -1.18
C SER A 46 7.17 -95.08 -2.05
N ASN A 47 7.65 -94.61 -3.20
CA ASN A 47 8.53 -95.36 -4.10
C ASN A 47 10.00 -95.02 -3.79
N THR A 48 10.65 -95.93 -3.07
CA THR A 48 12.00 -95.69 -2.53
C THR A 48 13.04 -95.40 -3.64
N ASP A 49 13.00 -96.14 -4.74
CA ASP A 49 13.98 -96.01 -5.81
C ASP A 49 13.78 -94.73 -6.62
N GLU A 50 12.51 -94.36 -6.86
CA GLU A 50 12.14 -93.14 -7.58
C GLU A 50 12.53 -91.88 -6.79
N PHE A 51 12.24 -91.84 -5.48
CA PHE A 51 12.57 -90.70 -4.63
C PHE A 51 14.09 -90.49 -4.50
N ARG A 52 14.85 -91.59 -4.31
CA ARG A 52 16.32 -91.53 -4.28
C ARG A 52 16.89 -91.03 -5.60
N LYS A 53 16.36 -91.53 -6.72
CA LYS A 53 16.78 -91.13 -8.07
C LYS A 53 16.54 -89.64 -8.34
N ALA A 54 15.41 -89.11 -7.90
CA ALA A 54 15.12 -87.67 -8.04
C ALA A 54 16.12 -86.78 -7.30
N VAL A 55 16.67 -87.24 -6.18
CA VAL A 55 17.74 -86.52 -5.46
C VAL A 55 19.10 -86.73 -6.13
N SER A 56 19.45 -87.96 -6.50
CA SER A 56 20.77 -88.28 -7.08
C SER A 56 20.99 -87.68 -8.46
N ASP A 57 19.96 -87.61 -9.31
CA ASP A 57 20.04 -87.02 -10.66
C ASP A 57 20.42 -85.53 -10.63
N HIS A 58 20.23 -84.86 -9.48
CA HIS A 58 20.56 -83.44 -9.27
C HIS A 58 21.76 -83.23 -8.33
N ASN A 59 22.68 -84.20 -8.23
CA ASN A 59 23.84 -84.14 -7.34
C ASN A 59 24.71 -82.88 -7.53
N ALA A 60 24.83 -82.36 -8.76
CA ALA A 60 25.56 -81.13 -9.06
C ALA A 60 25.03 -79.91 -8.28
N PHE A 61 23.73 -79.85 -7.99
CA PHE A 61 23.15 -78.83 -7.13
C PHE A 61 23.37 -79.15 -5.65
N TRP A 62 23.06 -80.39 -5.23
CA TRP A 62 23.08 -80.74 -3.81
C TRP A 62 24.48 -80.63 -3.20
N THR A 63 25.54 -80.97 -3.94
CA THR A 63 26.94 -80.85 -3.49
C THR A 63 27.42 -79.40 -3.24
N LEU A 64 26.66 -78.38 -3.66
CA LEU A 64 26.91 -76.98 -3.28
C LEU A 64 26.79 -76.76 -1.77
N PHE A 65 26.03 -77.62 -1.07
CA PHE A 65 25.86 -77.57 0.37
C PHE A 65 26.84 -78.51 1.05
N LEU A 66 27.59 -77.99 2.04
CA LEU A 66 28.59 -78.76 2.79
C LEU A 66 28.03 -80.07 3.36
N SER A 67 26.76 -80.07 3.79
CA SER A 67 26.08 -81.25 4.34
C SER A 67 25.92 -82.41 3.34
N MET A 68 25.96 -82.13 2.04
CA MET A 68 25.72 -83.08 0.95
C MET A 68 26.99 -83.41 0.16
N GLN A 69 28.15 -82.86 0.53
CA GLN A 69 29.42 -83.21 -0.10
C GLN A 69 29.79 -84.67 0.19
N GLY A 70 30.15 -85.42 -0.84
CA GLY A 70 30.45 -86.86 -0.74
C GLY A 70 29.26 -87.80 -0.94
N ALA A 71 28.09 -87.29 -1.32
CA ALA A 71 26.96 -88.10 -1.78
C ALA A 71 27.35 -88.88 -3.05
N VAL A 72 27.50 -90.20 -2.95
CA VAL A 72 27.76 -91.10 -4.09
C VAL A 72 26.45 -91.82 -4.43
N ASP A 73 26.14 -91.90 -5.73
CA ASP A 73 24.99 -92.58 -6.30
C ASP A 73 24.94 -94.05 -5.84
N SER A 74 24.25 -94.28 -4.73
CA SER A 74 24.13 -95.58 -4.10
C SER A 74 22.69 -95.80 -3.66
N SER A 75 22.24 -97.05 -3.72
CA SER A 75 20.95 -97.51 -3.19
C SER A 75 20.82 -97.35 -1.66
N GLN A 76 21.77 -96.69 -1.00
CA GLN A 76 21.78 -96.35 0.42
C GLN A 76 21.84 -94.83 0.69
N LEU A 77 21.75 -93.98 -0.34
CA LEU A 77 21.87 -92.52 -0.20
C LEU A 77 20.90 -91.93 0.84
N LEU A 78 19.63 -92.32 0.76
CA LEU A 78 18.59 -91.94 1.72
C LEU A 78 17.89 -93.21 2.24
N ASP A 79 17.57 -93.29 3.53
CA ASP A 79 16.89 -94.42 4.15
C ASP A 79 15.38 -94.15 4.26
N PRO A 80 14.50 -94.93 3.59
CA PRO A 80 13.06 -94.77 3.73
C PRO A 80 12.55 -95.15 5.14
N ASN A 81 13.33 -95.90 5.93
CA ASN A 81 12.97 -96.39 7.25
C ASN A 81 13.77 -95.71 8.38
N ASP A 82 14.23 -94.48 8.17
CA ASP A 82 14.92 -93.69 9.19
C ASP A 82 14.09 -93.64 10.50
N SER A 83 14.76 -93.83 11.63
CA SER A 83 14.10 -93.91 12.93
C SER A 83 13.56 -92.56 13.41
N ASP A 84 14.03 -91.44 12.85
CA ASP A 84 13.42 -90.13 13.02
C ASP A 84 12.28 -89.90 12.00
N PRO A 85 11.01 -89.79 12.44
CA PRO A 85 9.89 -89.54 11.55
C PRO A 85 10.03 -88.26 10.71
N GLN A 86 10.80 -87.25 11.17
CA GLN A 86 11.08 -86.01 10.45
C GLN A 86 12.01 -86.22 9.24
N LEU A 87 12.72 -87.34 9.22
CA LEU A 87 13.64 -87.73 8.15
C LEU A 87 13.02 -88.71 7.15
N SER A 88 11.74 -89.06 7.31
CA SER A 88 11.00 -89.88 6.33
C SER A 88 10.89 -89.18 4.97
N PHE A 89 10.79 -89.96 3.89
CA PHE A 89 10.70 -89.41 2.53
C PHE A 89 9.49 -88.48 2.36
N SER A 90 8.37 -88.79 3.03
CA SER A 90 7.20 -87.91 3.04
C SER A 90 7.49 -86.55 3.67
N LYS A 91 8.26 -86.49 4.76
CA LYS A 91 8.64 -85.23 5.40
C LYS A 91 9.65 -84.44 4.59
N LEU A 92 10.62 -85.12 3.98
CA LEU A 92 11.58 -84.49 3.06
C LEU A 92 10.88 -83.94 1.81
N HIS A 93 9.88 -84.65 1.27
CA HIS A 93 9.03 -84.20 0.16
C HIS A 93 8.21 -82.96 0.54
N GLN A 94 7.56 -82.97 1.71
CA GLN A 94 6.84 -81.81 2.24
C GLN A 94 7.75 -80.59 2.41
N LYS A 95 8.96 -80.81 2.93
CA LYS A 95 9.92 -79.72 3.12
C LYS A 95 10.47 -79.18 1.80
N ALA A 96 10.70 -80.04 0.81
CA ALA A 96 11.06 -79.61 -0.54
C ALA A 96 9.96 -78.73 -1.16
N ALA A 97 8.67 -79.05 -0.92
CA ALA A 97 7.55 -78.25 -1.42
C ALA A 97 7.50 -76.86 -0.79
N GLU A 98 7.68 -76.79 0.53
CA GLU A 98 7.75 -75.54 1.28
C GLU A 98 8.91 -74.65 0.81
N GLU A 99 10.12 -75.21 0.72
CA GLU A 99 11.31 -74.47 0.31
C GLU A 99 11.24 -74.04 -1.17
N ARG A 100 10.61 -74.83 -2.05
CA ARG A 100 10.42 -74.46 -3.46
C ARG A 100 9.59 -73.19 -3.63
N VAL A 101 8.52 -73.06 -2.84
CA VAL A 101 7.70 -71.84 -2.82
C VAL A 101 8.49 -70.70 -2.20
N ARG A 102 9.04 -70.92 -1.00
CA ARG A 102 9.76 -69.90 -0.22
C ARG A 102 10.91 -69.26 -1.00
N ALA A 103 11.68 -70.07 -1.74
CA ALA A 103 12.91 -69.64 -2.39
C ALA A 103 12.70 -68.63 -3.55
N ASN A 104 11.46 -68.48 -4.05
CA ASN A 104 11.11 -67.52 -5.11
C ASN A 104 10.14 -66.43 -4.66
N LEU A 105 9.70 -66.39 -3.39
CA LEU A 105 8.81 -65.33 -2.88
C LEU A 105 9.40 -63.92 -3.03
N TYR A 106 10.72 -63.76 -2.99
CA TYR A 106 11.35 -62.44 -3.14
C TYR A 106 11.29 -61.89 -4.58
N LYS A 107 10.99 -62.74 -5.57
CA LYS A 107 10.94 -62.38 -7.01
C LYS A 107 9.55 -62.05 -7.51
N VAL A 108 8.51 -62.43 -6.78
CA VAL A 108 7.13 -62.21 -7.22
C VAL A 108 6.68 -60.79 -6.92
N ASP A 109 5.67 -60.33 -7.66
CA ASP A 109 5.12 -58.99 -7.46
C ASP A 109 4.38 -58.86 -6.12
N ASN A 110 4.16 -57.61 -5.68
CA ASN A 110 3.47 -57.33 -4.42
C ASN A 110 2.02 -57.87 -4.41
N GLN A 111 1.34 -58.00 -5.56
CA GLN A 111 -0.03 -58.52 -5.62
C GLN A 111 -0.06 -60.03 -5.36
N VAL A 112 0.94 -60.77 -5.83
CA VAL A 112 1.13 -62.19 -5.51
C VAL A 112 1.38 -62.37 -4.02
N LEU A 113 2.26 -61.54 -3.42
CA LEU A 113 2.49 -61.56 -1.98
C LEU A 113 1.20 -61.27 -1.20
N ILE A 114 0.47 -60.21 -1.56
CA ILE A 114 -0.81 -59.86 -0.92
C ILE A 114 -1.82 -61.00 -1.03
N ALA A 115 -1.94 -61.65 -2.19
CA ALA A 115 -2.86 -62.77 -2.38
C ALA A 115 -2.49 -64.00 -1.54
N ILE A 116 -1.20 -64.31 -1.38
CA ILE A 116 -0.74 -65.37 -0.47
C ILE A 116 -1.15 -65.07 0.97
N LEU A 117 -1.08 -63.81 1.39
CA LEU A 117 -1.47 -63.37 2.74
C LEU A 117 -2.99 -63.33 2.95
N ALA A 118 -3.76 -63.09 1.90
CA ALA A 118 -5.22 -62.93 1.98
C ALA A 118 -5.98 -64.26 2.01
N ASN A 119 -5.39 -65.34 1.48
CA ASN A 119 -6.01 -66.65 1.36
C ASN A 119 -5.86 -67.48 2.65
N ASN A 120 -6.91 -68.21 3.03
CA ASN A 120 -6.79 -69.26 4.07
C ASN A 120 -5.91 -70.44 3.57
N PRO A 121 -5.52 -71.42 4.41
CA PRO A 121 -4.59 -72.47 3.99
C PRO A 121 -5.00 -73.25 2.74
N ASP A 122 -6.29 -73.53 2.54
CA ASP A 122 -6.78 -74.30 1.40
C ASP A 122 -6.86 -73.45 0.12
N GLU A 123 -7.30 -72.21 0.25
CA GLU A 123 -7.29 -71.23 -0.85
C GLU A 123 -5.86 -70.90 -1.28
N CYS A 124 -4.94 -70.83 -0.32
CA CYS A 124 -3.54 -70.51 -0.56
C CYS A 124 -2.86 -71.63 -1.34
N ARG A 125 -3.12 -72.91 -0.99
CA ARG A 125 -2.65 -74.05 -1.80
C ARG A 125 -3.16 -73.98 -3.23
N ALA A 126 -4.44 -73.71 -3.43
CA ALA A 126 -5.01 -73.60 -4.77
C ALA A 126 -4.36 -72.45 -5.56
N TYR A 127 -4.16 -71.31 -4.90
CA TYR A 127 -3.51 -70.14 -5.48
C TYR A 127 -2.05 -70.40 -5.87
N LEU A 128 -1.26 -71.01 -4.97
CA LEU A 128 0.15 -71.33 -5.20
C LEU A 128 0.32 -72.30 -6.39
N ALA A 129 -0.62 -73.24 -6.58
CA ALA A 129 -0.59 -74.18 -7.70
C ALA A 129 -0.72 -73.52 -9.07
N ASP A 130 -1.31 -72.33 -9.14
CA ASP A 130 -1.44 -71.54 -10.38
C ASP A 130 -0.22 -70.62 -10.64
N LYS A 131 0.76 -70.59 -9.72
CA LYS A 131 1.97 -69.76 -9.81
C LYS A 131 3.19 -70.60 -10.13
N THR A 132 3.43 -70.84 -11.41
CA THR A 132 4.54 -71.67 -11.90
C THR A 132 5.92 -71.19 -11.44
N GLU A 133 6.09 -69.89 -11.23
CA GLU A 133 7.30 -69.26 -10.69
C GLU A 133 7.59 -69.67 -9.23
N LEU A 134 6.56 -70.05 -8.47
CA LEU A 134 6.67 -70.54 -7.08
C LEU A 134 6.76 -72.07 -6.99
N GLY A 135 6.74 -72.80 -8.12
CA GLY A 135 6.90 -74.25 -8.16
C GLY A 135 5.86 -74.94 -9.03
N LEU A 136 6.23 -76.09 -9.58
CA LEU A 136 5.31 -76.92 -10.37
C LEU A 136 4.44 -77.80 -9.46
N LEU A 137 3.76 -77.19 -8.48
CA LEU A 137 3.05 -77.90 -7.41
C LEU A 137 1.95 -78.84 -7.92
N LYS A 138 1.28 -78.50 -9.04
CA LYS A 138 0.29 -79.38 -9.70
C LYS A 138 0.89 -80.71 -10.18
N ASN A 139 2.19 -80.73 -10.44
CA ASN A 139 2.93 -81.91 -10.88
C ASN A 139 3.50 -82.70 -9.70
N ALA A 140 3.37 -82.19 -8.47
CA ALA A 140 3.86 -82.87 -7.29
C ALA A 140 3.04 -84.13 -7.02
N LYS A 141 3.70 -85.24 -6.70
CA LYS A 141 3.01 -86.46 -6.34
C LYS A 141 2.27 -86.26 -5.02
N GLY A 142 0.98 -86.60 -5.00
CA GLY A 142 0.09 -86.37 -3.86
C GLY A 142 -0.67 -85.05 -3.92
N TRP A 143 -0.50 -84.25 -4.97
CA TRP A 143 -1.33 -83.07 -5.22
C TRP A 143 -2.74 -83.47 -5.68
N LEU A 144 -3.77 -82.99 -4.97
CA LEU A 144 -5.17 -83.25 -5.25
C LEU A 144 -5.77 -82.21 -6.20
N PRO A 145 -6.82 -82.54 -6.97
CA PRO A 145 -7.59 -81.56 -7.72
C PRO A 145 -8.20 -80.47 -6.82
N ASN A 146 -8.35 -79.25 -7.34
CA ASN A 146 -9.06 -78.19 -6.64
C ASN A 146 -10.54 -78.57 -6.45
N VAL A 147 -11.11 -78.22 -5.30
CA VAL A 147 -12.51 -78.43 -4.95
C VAL A 147 -13.24 -77.10 -5.05
N THR A 148 -14.37 -77.09 -5.75
CA THR A 148 -15.28 -75.93 -5.83
C THR A 148 -16.39 -76.12 -4.78
N VAL A 149 -16.53 -75.21 -3.83
CA VAL A 149 -17.60 -75.28 -2.83
C VAL A 149 -18.89 -74.74 -3.46
N LEU A 150 -19.89 -75.59 -3.69
CA LEU A 150 -21.23 -75.16 -4.11
C LEU A 150 -22.00 -74.62 -2.90
N ASN A 151 -22.51 -73.39 -2.99
CA ASN A 151 -23.28 -72.74 -1.93
C ASN A 151 -24.71 -73.32 -1.88
N PRO A 152 -25.18 -73.99 -0.80
CA PRO A 152 -26.42 -74.79 -0.87
C PRO A 152 -27.75 -74.02 -0.87
N THR A 153 -27.81 -72.68 -0.82
CA THR A 153 -29.06 -72.02 -0.38
C THR A 153 -29.59 -70.81 -1.16
N THR A 154 -29.03 -70.33 -2.27
CA THR A 154 -29.73 -69.29 -3.05
C THR A 154 -29.42 -69.35 -4.55
N ASN A 155 -30.47 -69.43 -5.36
CA ASN A 155 -30.44 -69.46 -6.83
C ASN A 155 -30.32 -68.02 -7.37
N THR A 156 -29.22 -67.33 -7.08
CA THR A 156 -28.85 -66.01 -7.64
C THR A 156 -27.33 -65.91 -7.78
N GLN A 157 -26.84 -65.30 -8.87
CA GLN A 157 -25.40 -65.08 -9.11
C GLN A 157 -24.78 -64.26 -7.97
N VAL A 158 -23.94 -64.91 -7.17
CA VAL A 158 -23.10 -64.35 -6.09
C VAL A 158 -21.67 -64.88 -6.32
N PRO A 159 -20.60 -64.12 -5.98
CA PRO A 159 -19.25 -64.31 -6.54
C PRO A 159 -18.71 -65.72 -6.33
N ALA A 160 -17.99 -66.24 -7.34
CA ALA A 160 -17.35 -67.55 -7.30
C ALA A 160 -16.55 -67.71 -6.00
N VAL A 161 -16.91 -68.71 -5.19
CA VAL A 161 -16.10 -69.11 -4.02
C VAL A 161 -14.67 -69.39 -4.53
N PRO A 162 -13.61 -68.82 -3.91
CA PRO A 162 -12.25 -69.08 -4.33
C PRO A 162 -11.97 -70.60 -4.37
N PRO A 163 -11.21 -71.09 -5.37
CA PRO A 163 -10.87 -72.52 -5.43
C PRO A 163 -10.11 -72.93 -4.17
N GLN A 164 -10.46 -74.10 -3.61
CA GLN A 164 -9.79 -74.65 -2.43
C GLN A 164 -9.04 -75.92 -2.79
N ASN A 165 -7.89 -76.16 -2.17
CA ASN A 165 -7.10 -77.37 -2.40
C ASN A 165 -6.70 -78.03 -1.07
N LYS A 166 -6.93 -79.35 -0.96
CA LYS A 166 -6.72 -80.14 0.27
C LYS A 166 -5.40 -80.94 0.27
N SER A 167 -4.41 -80.56 -0.52
CA SER A 167 -3.10 -81.24 -0.65
C SER A 167 -2.18 -81.10 0.57
N VAL A 168 -2.70 -81.36 1.75
CA VAL A 168 -1.98 -81.29 3.04
C VAL A 168 -0.80 -82.26 3.11
N ALA A 169 -0.82 -83.33 2.31
CA ALA A 169 0.26 -84.32 2.22
C ALA A 169 1.51 -83.78 1.50
N VAL A 170 1.38 -82.73 0.67
CA VAL A 170 2.47 -82.06 -0.04
C VAL A 170 2.82 -80.74 0.62
N LEU A 171 1.83 -79.89 0.90
CA LEU A 171 2.00 -78.63 1.64
C LEU A 171 1.12 -78.64 2.90
N PRO A 172 1.65 -79.06 4.06
CA PRO A 172 0.93 -79.03 5.33
C PRO A 172 0.51 -77.60 5.73
N ASP A 173 -0.49 -77.46 6.62
CA ASP A 173 -0.94 -76.13 7.08
C ASP A 173 0.20 -75.31 7.70
N GLU A 174 1.13 -75.98 8.39
CA GLU A 174 2.31 -75.33 8.98
C GLU A 174 3.29 -74.79 7.93
N ALA A 175 3.45 -75.49 6.80
CA ALA A 175 4.24 -75.00 5.68
C ALA A 175 3.60 -73.75 5.04
N ILE A 176 2.27 -73.73 4.92
CA ILE A 176 1.53 -72.55 4.43
C ILE A 176 1.73 -71.36 5.37
N LYS A 177 1.68 -71.55 6.69
CA LYS A 177 1.97 -70.47 7.66
C LYS A 177 3.39 -69.92 7.51
N GLN A 178 4.38 -70.78 7.30
CA GLN A 178 5.77 -70.34 7.08
C GLN A 178 5.91 -69.56 5.78
N ILE A 179 5.34 -70.06 4.67
CA ILE A 179 5.29 -69.35 3.38
C ILE A 179 4.67 -67.96 3.53
N GLN A 180 3.54 -67.89 4.24
CA GLN A 180 2.83 -66.66 4.56
C GLN A 180 3.68 -65.69 5.41
N GLN A 181 4.45 -66.20 6.39
CA GLN A 181 5.39 -65.41 7.17
C GLN A 181 6.53 -64.83 6.33
N PHE A 182 7.10 -65.60 5.39
CA PHE A 182 8.11 -65.06 4.48
C PHE A 182 7.52 -64.04 3.51
N ALA A 183 6.32 -64.29 2.99
CA ALA A 183 5.62 -63.37 2.10
C ALA A 183 5.36 -62.01 2.78
N SER A 184 5.02 -62.00 4.07
CA SER A 184 4.81 -60.74 4.82
C SER A 184 6.10 -59.94 4.98
N ILE A 185 7.22 -60.61 5.27
CA ILE A 185 8.55 -59.96 5.38
C ILE A 185 8.96 -59.34 4.05
N TYR A 186 8.83 -60.07 2.94
CA TYR A 186 9.20 -59.53 1.62
C TYR A 186 8.29 -58.39 1.18
N LEU A 187 6.98 -58.48 1.46
CA LEU A 187 6.04 -57.41 1.15
C LEU A 187 6.38 -56.14 1.93
N LEU A 188 6.57 -56.24 3.25
CA LEU A 188 6.91 -55.08 4.07
C LEU A 188 8.25 -54.46 3.62
N ASN A 189 9.25 -55.28 3.33
CA ASN A 189 10.53 -54.79 2.81
C ASN A 189 10.34 -54.02 1.50
N ASN A 190 9.55 -54.53 0.55
CA ASN A 190 9.25 -53.86 -0.71
C ASN A 190 8.49 -52.54 -0.50
N LEU A 191 7.56 -52.49 0.47
CA LEU A 191 6.81 -51.28 0.80
C LEU A 191 7.72 -50.21 1.43
N ILE A 192 8.64 -50.60 2.33
CA ILE A 192 9.64 -49.71 2.91
C ILE A 192 10.52 -49.10 1.81
N PHE A 193 11.09 -49.92 0.92
CA PHE A 193 11.97 -49.45 -0.15
C PHE A 193 11.26 -48.49 -1.14
N LYS A 194 9.97 -48.71 -1.41
CA LYS A 194 9.19 -47.88 -2.34
C LYS A 194 8.59 -46.64 -1.69
N SER A 195 8.54 -46.56 -0.37
CA SER A 195 7.88 -45.45 0.32
C SER A 195 8.72 -44.16 0.27
N THR A 196 8.00 -43.04 0.12
CA THR A 196 8.50 -41.67 0.33
C THR A 196 7.85 -41.01 1.55
N ASP A 197 6.95 -41.72 2.26
CA ASP A 197 6.24 -41.20 3.42
C ASP A 197 7.11 -41.29 4.68
N LYS A 198 7.74 -40.17 5.01
CA LYS A 198 8.61 -40.03 6.19
C LYS A 198 7.92 -40.30 7.51
N VAL A 199 6.63 -39.96 7.61
CA VAL A 199 5.88 -40.10 8.86
C VAL A 199 5.56 -41.57 9.08
N ALA A 200 5.02 -42.24 8.06
CA ALA A 200 4.74 -43.67 8.11
C ALA A 200 6.01 -44.50 8.33
N LEU A 201 7.12 -44.11 7.68
CA LEU A 201 8.42 -44.73 7.93
C LEU A 201 8.83 -44.54 9.40
N LYS A 202 8.91 -43.30 9.90
CA LYS A 202 9.33 -43.02 11.28
C LYS A 202 8.48 -43.73 12.33
N GLN A 203 7.15 -43.76 12.14
CA GLN A 203 6.23 -44.48 13.01
C GLN A 203 6.51 -45.99 13.07
N LEU A 204 7.03 -46.57 11.98
CA LEU A 204 7.42 -47.98 11.94
C LEU A 204 8.65 -48.27 12.82
N LEU A 205 9.61 -47.33 12.89
CA LEU A 205 10.82 -47.45 13.71
C LEU A 205 10.55 -47.18 15.19
N ASP A 206 9.74 -46.17 15.47
CA ASP A 206 9.44 -45.69 16.82
C ASP A 206 8.34 -46.52 17.50
N ALA A 207 7.72 -47.47 16.77
CA ALA A 207 6.70 -48.36 17.29
C ALA A 207 7.22 -49.06 18.54
N SER A 208 6.59 -48.80 19.67
CA SER A 208 6.99 -49.34 20.98
C SER A 208 6.22 -50.62 21.35
N ASN A 209 5.21 -50.97 20.55
CA ASN A 209 4.36 -52.14 20.74
C ASN A 209 3.76 -52.63 19.40
N GLN A 210 3.11 -53.80 19.45
CA GLN A 210 2.52 -54.44 18.27
C GLN A 210 1.39 -53.62 17.62
N SER A 211 0.64 -52.84 18.39
CA SER A 211 -0.46 -52.03 17.85
C SER A 211 0.06 -50.87 17.02
N GLU A 212 1.08 -50.19 17.52
CA GLU A 212 1.78 -49.12 16.79
C GLU A 212 2.48 -49.67 15.54
N LEU A 213 3.12 -50.83 15.65
CA LEU A 213 3.73 -51.49 14.50
C LEU A 213 2.70 -51.82 13.41
N ASN A 214 1.53 -52.33 13.79
CA ASN A 214 0.46 -52.63 12.83
C ASN A 214 -0.10 -51.37 12.16
N ALA A 215 -0.27 -50.27 12.91
CA ALA A 215 -0.73 -49.00 12.36
C ALA A 215 0.28 -48.42 11.35
N ALA A 216 1.57 -48.46 11.69
CA ALA A 216 2.63 -48.01 10.79
C ALA A 216 2.75 -48.86 9.53
N MET A 217 2.62 -50.19 9.65
CA MET A 217 2.57 -51.08 8.47
C MET A 217 1.38 -50.75 7.57
N GLN A 218 0.19 -50.49 8.13
CA GLN A 218 -0.99 -50.10 7.36
C GLN A 218 -0.77 -48.76 6.62
N ALA A 219 -0.14 -47.78 7.27
CA ALA A 219 0.18 -46.50 6.66
C ALA A 219 1.12 -46.65 5.45
N LEU A 220 2.01 -47.65 5.47
CA LEU A 220 2.88 -48.00 4.34
C LEU A 220 2.18 -48.85 3.25
N GLY A 221 0.87 -49.12 3.39
CA GLY A 221 0.09 -49.90 2.42
C GLY A 221 0.09 -51.41 2.66
N PHE A 222 0.46 -51.88 3.85
CA PHE A 222 0.37 -53.29 4.21
C PHE A 222 -1.10 -53.72 4.39
N PRO A 223 -1.55 -54.86 3.81
CA PRO A 223 -2.96 -55.23 3.77
C PRO A 223 -3.54 -55.52 5.16
N GLN A 224 -4.68 -54.89 5.48
CA GLN A 224 -5.39 -55.06 6.76
C GLN A 224 -5.85 -56.51 6.99
N GLN A 225 -6.19 -57.23 5.92
CA GLN A 225 -6.61 -58.63 5.96
C GLN A 225 -5.52 -59.53 6.53
N ALA A 226 -4.25 -59.22 6.25
CA ALA A 226 -3.10 -59.97 6.77
C ALA A 226 -2.80 -59.69 8.25
N LEU A 227 -3.44 -58.66 8.83
CA LEU A 227 -3.25 -58.21 10.21
C LEU A 227 -4.38 -58.68 11.16
N SER A 228 -5.45 -59.31 10.63
CA SER A 228 -6.67 -59.67 11.39
C SER A 228 -6.90 -61.20 11.46
N PRO A 229 -7.63 -61.73 12.46
CA PRO A 229 -7.96 -63.17 12.58
C PRO A 229 -8.73 -63.73 11.36
N PRO A 230 -8.73 -65.06 11.09
CA PRO A 230 -8.44 -66.17 12.03
C PRO A 230 -7.02 -66.76 12.02
N ALA A 231 -6.11 -66.34 11.13
CA ALA A 231 -4.69 -66.74 11.18
C ALA A 231 -3.78 -65.54 10.87
N PRO A 232 -3.61 -64.60 11.82
CA PRO A 232 -2.78 -63.42 11.57
C PRO A 232 -1.31 -63.81 11.50
N ILE A 233 -0.65 -63.39 10.43
CA ILE A 233 0.78 -63.62 10.20
C ILE A 233 1.55 -62.57 11.00
N ARG A 234 2.40 -63.01 11.92
CA ARG A 234 2.97 -62.14 12.96
C ARG A 234 4.34 -61.61 12.55
N ILE A 235 4.36 -60.48 11.84
CA ILE A 235 5.49 -59.54 11.96
C ILE A 235 5.43 -59.02 13.40
N THR A 236 6.34 -59.47 14.25
CA THR A 236 6.33 -59.15 15.68
C THR A 236 7.14 -57.90 15.98
N HIS A 237 6.74 -57.17 17.03
CA HIS A 237 7.61 -56.18 17.66
C HIS A 237 8.60 -56.86 18.65
N PRO A 238 9.89 -56.48 18.67
CA PRO A 238 10.55 -55.55 17.75
C PRO A 238 10.75 -56.17 16.36
N LEU A 239 10.82 -55.33 15.32
CA LEU A 239 11.13 -55.77 13.96
C LEU A 239 12.40 -56.63 13.95
N ASN A 240 12.41 -57.66 13.09
CA ASN A 240 13.62 -58.45 12.90
C ASN A 240 14.77 -57.56 12.38
N LYS A 241 16.02 -57.97 12.66
CA LYS A 241 17.21 -57.18 12.35
C LYS A 241 17.30 -56.76 10.88
N LEU A 242 16.98 -57.67 9.95
CA LEU A 242 17.00 -57.41 8.51
C LEU A 242 16.07 -56.26 8.10
N LEU A 243 14.83 -56.28 8.58
CA LEU A 243 13.85 -55.22 8.31
C LEU A 243 14.26 -53.92 9.00
N SER A 244 14.80 -53.97 10.22
CA SER A 244 15.26 -52.79 10.95
C SER A 244 16.44 -52.09 10.27
N ASP A 245 17.43 -52.84 9.76
CA ASP A 245 18.62 -52.27 9.12
C ASP A 245 18.27 -51.67 7.74
N ASN A 246 17.48 -52.38 6.91
CA ASN A 246 17.02 -51.88 5.61
C ASN A 246 16.19 -50.60 5.76
N PHE A 247 15.34 -50.56 6.80
CA PHE A 247 14.53 -49.40 7.12
C PHE A 247 15.39 -48.17 7.50
N LYS A 248 16.36 -48.32 8.41
CA LYS A 248 17.22 -47.22 8.86
C LYS A 248 18.02 -46.62 7.69
N GLY A 249 18.49 -47.46 6.77
CA GLY A 249 19.14 -47.01 5.54
C GLY A 249 18.21 -46.16 4.67
N ARG A 250 16.97 -46.61 4.46
CA ARG A 250 15.98 -45.88 3.65
C ARG A 250 15.52 -44.58 4.30
N GLU A 251 15.31 -44.56 5.61
CA GLU A 251 14.94 -43.34 6.35
C GLU A 251 16.01 -42.26 6.21
N LEU A 252 17.29 -42.63 6.34
CA LEU A 252 18.41 -41.71 6.16
C LEU A 252 18.46 -41.15 4.73
N GLU A 253 18.29 -42.00 3.71
CA GLU A 253 18.28 -41.60 2.30
C GLU A 253 17.15 -40.59 2.00
N VAL A 254 15.95 -40.84 2.51
CA VAL A 254 14.79 -39.96 2.31
C VAL A 254 14.97 -38.61 3.04
N ARG A 255 15.60 -38.60 4.22
CA ARG A 255 15.95 -37.36 4.92
C ARG A 255 17.01 -36.55 4.17
N GLN A 256 18.07 -37.22 3.70
CA GLN A 256 19.15 -36.60 2.90
C GLN A 256 18.64 -35.99 1.60
N THR A 257 17.82 -36.73 0.85
CA THR A 257 17.22 -36.25 -0.40
C THR A 257 16.39 -34.99 -0.16
N TRP A 258 15.55 -35.00 0.86
CA TRP A 258 14.74 -33.82 1.18
C TRP A 258 15.58 -32.63 1.65
N ALA A 259 16.60 -32.87 2.48
CA ALA A 259 17.48 -31.81 2.95
C ALA A 259 18.20 -31.13 1.78
N LYS A 260 18.67 -31.92 0.81
CA LYS A 260 19.24 -31.45 -0.45
C LYS A 260 18.25 -30.60 -1.24
N ASP A 261 17.06 -31.15 -1.56
CA ASP A 261 16.07 -30.51 -2.43
C ASP A 261 15.50 -29.20 -1.86
N ASN A 262 15.56 -29.03 -0.53
CA ASN A 262 14.98 -27.87 0.15
C ASN A 262 16.03 -26.86 0.64
N PHE A 263 17.32 -27.17 0.53
CA PHE A 263 18.38 -26.30 1.08
C PHE A 263 18.39 -24.92 0.43
N GLU A 264 18.31 -24.83 -0.90
CA GLU A 264 18.29 -23.55 -1.62
C GLU A 264 17.08 -22.70 -1.24
N THR A 265 15.90 -23.31 -1.09
CA THR A 265 14.68 -22.62 -0.64
C THR A 265 14.83 -22.10 0.79
N TYR A 266 15.45 -22.89 1.68
CA TYR A 266 15.79 -22.42 3.03
C TYR A 266 16.75 -21.24 2.98
N VAL A 267 17.85 -21.35 2.24
CA VAL A 267 18.83 -20.29 2.08
C VAL A 267 18.16 -19.03 1.54
N LYS A 268 17.28 -19.12 0.55
CA LYS A 268 16.50 -18.01 -0.04
C LYS A 268 15.48 -17.37 0.91
N ASN A 269 15.05 -18.08 1.94
CA ASN A 269 14.09 -17.56 2.92
C ASN A 269 14.75 -17.09 4.23
N LEU A 270 16.07 -17.21 4.36
CA LEU A 270 16.79 -16.66 5.51
C LEU A 270 16.62 -15.13 5.58
N PRO A 271 16.24 -14.59 6.76
CA PRO A 271 16.33 -13.16 7.06
C PRO A 271 17.77 -12.65 6.91
N ILE A 272 17.93 -11.37 6.53
CA ILE A 272 19.23 -10.75 6.27
C ILE A 272 20.18 -10.86 7.47
N ASP A 273 19.68 -10.59 8.68
CA ASP A 273 20.45 -10.69 9.93
C ASP A 273 20.94 -12.12 10.21
N GLN A 274 20.07 -13.11 10.00
CA GLN A 274 20.44 -14.51 10.17
C GLN A 274 21.43 -15.00 9.11
N LEU A 275 21.30 -14.51 7.88
CA LEU A 275 22.22 -14.79 6.79
C LEU A 275 23.61 -14.19 7.07
N LEU A 276 23.67 -12.93 7.50
CA LEU A 276 24.91 -12.28 7.89
C LEU A 276 25.59 -13.00 9.07
N GLY A 277 24.79 -13.54 10.00
CA GLY A 277 25.27 -14.41 11.07
C GLY A 277 25.87 -15.75 10.62
N LYS A 278 25.86 -16.09 9.32
CA LYS A 278 26.51 -17.29 8.77
C LYS A 278 27.97 -17.09 8.37
N LYS A 279 28.55 -15.90 8.57
CA LYS A 279 29.94 -15.57 8.23
C LYS A 279 30.94 -16.61 8.76
N GLU A 280 30.94 -16.87 10.06
CA GLU A 280 31.87 -17.80 10.70
C GLU A 280 31.75 -19.24 10.16
N ALA A 281 30.53 -19.64 9.77
CA ALA A 281 30.29 -20.95 9.19
C ALA A 281 30.89 -21.04 7.78
N LEU A 282 30.69 -20.01 6.95
CA LEU A 282 31.24 -19.93 5.60
C LEU A 282 32.76 -19.83 5.59
N GLU A 283 33.35 -19.12 6.55
CA GLU A 283 34.81 -18.99 6.72
C GLU A 283 35.46 -20.22 7.40
N ALA A 284 34.67 -21.24 7.73
CA ALA A 284 35.18 -22.41 8.42
C ALA A 284 36.14 -23.23 7.54
N THR A 285 37.29 -23.60 8.10
CA THR A 285 38.33 -24.39 7.41
C THR A 285 38.03 -25.89 7.31
N THR A 286 36.93 -26.35 7.91
CA THR A 286 36.50 -27.77 7.85
C THR A 286 35.01 -27.87 7.59
N LEU A 287 34.60 -28.90 6.84
CA LEU A 287 33.19 -29.19 6.56
C LEU A 287 32.37 -29.40 7.85
N GLU A 288 32.97 -29.96 8.90
CA GLU A 288 32.28 -30.18 10.17
C GLU A 288 31.98 -28.87 10.92
N ASN A 289 32.88 -27.89 10.86
CA ASN A 289 32.62 -26.57 11.45
C ASN A 289 31.58 -25.79 10.63
N TYR A 290 31.60 -25.89 9.31
CA TYR A 290 30.54 -25.36 8.45
C TYR A 290 29.18 -25.99 8.78
N ARG A 291 29.12 -27.33 8.91
CA ARG A 291 27.91 -28.09 9.26
C ARG A 291 27.27 -27.60 10.55
N LYS A 292 28.07 -27.29 11.59
CA LYS A 292 27.58 -26.77 12.88
C LYS A 292 26.90 -25.41 12.77
N GLY A 293 27.22 -24.62 11.76
CA GLY A 293 26.62 -23.31 11.51
C GLY A 293 25.26 -23.36 10.78
N LEU A 294 24.83 -24.53 10.29
CA LEU A 294 23.56 -24.71 9.59
C LEU A 294 22.39 -24.90 10.56
N GLY A 295 21.16 -24.72 10.06
CA GLY A 295 19.95 -25.05 10.80
C GLY A 295 19.87 -26.55 11.15
N GLU A 296 19.21 -26.88 12.26
CA GLU A 296 19.21 -28.25 12.85
C GLU A 296 18.88 -29.37 11.85
N ILE A 297 17.93 -29.15 10.94
CA ILE A 297 17.58 -30.18 9.94
C ILE A 297 18.76 -30.43 8.99
N TYR A 298 19.33 -29.38 8.41
CA TYR A 298 20.42 -29.49 7.43
C TYR A 298 21.74 -29.94 8.04
N LYS A 299 22.01 -29.51 9.28
CA LYS A 299 23.16 -29.98 10.08
C LYS A 299 23.16 -31.51 10.23
N ASN A 300 22.00 -32.10 10.49
CA ASN A 300 21.88 -33.53 10.76
C ASN A 300 21.66 -34.36 9.49
N ASP A 301 20.95 -33.81 8.50
CA ASP A 301 20.42 -34.58 7.39
C ASP A 301 21.10 -34.30 6.04
N LEU A 302 21.97 -33.29 5.86
CA LEU A 302 22.74 -33.17 4.60
C LEU A 302 23.86 -34.22 4.52
N SER A 303 23.96 -34.90 3.37
CA SER A 303 25.08 -35.79 3.06
C SER A 303 26.39 -34.99 2.93
N GLU A 304 27.54 -35.64 3.08
CA GLU A 304 28.84 -34.94 2.95
C GLU A 304 29.08 -34.31 1.56
N PRO A 305 28.75 -34.98 0.43
CA PRO A 305 28.78 -34.35 -0.89
C PRO A 305 27.86 -33.14 -1.00
N ASP A 306 26.60 -33.26 -0.55
CA ASP A 306 25.62 -32.16 -0.63
C ASP A 306 26.01 -31.01 0.31
N LEU A 307 26.66 -31.29 1.44
CA LEU A 307 27.19 -30.29 2.33
C LEU A 307 28.27 -29.44 1.64
N LYS A 308 29.14 -30.05 0.84
CA LYS A 308 30.16 -29.33 0.06
C LYS A 308 29.52 -28.42 -0.99
N ASP A 309 28.51 -28.91 -1.71
CA ASP A 309 27.78 -28.10 -2.69
C ASP A 309 26.99 -26.96 -2.03
N SER A 310 26.48 -27.19 -0.81
CA SER A 310 25.72 -26.20 -0.05
C SER A 310 26.51 -24.93 0.32
N ILE A 311 27.84 -25.01 0.40
CA ILE A 311 28.72 -23.85 0.64
C ILE A 311 28.54 -22.81 -0.47
N GLY A 312 28.46 -23.26 -1.72
CA GLY A 312 28.25 -22.36 -2.86
C GLY A 312 26.90 -21.67 -2.81
N ILE A 313 25.84 -22.41 -2.45
CA ILE A 313 24.46 -21.89 -2.35
C ILE A 313 24.35 -20.82 -1.26
N LEU A 314 24.81 -21.15 -0.05
CA LEU A 314 24.76 -20.21 1.08
C LEU A 314 25.72 -19.03 0.87
N GLY A 315 26.92 -19.31 0.36
CA GLY A 315 27.96 -18.33 0.06
C GLY A 315 27.53 -17.32 -0.98
N ALA A 316 26.88 -17.74 -2.07
CA ALA A 316 26.40 -16.82 -3.11
C ALA A 316 25.37 -15.83 -2.57
N ARG A 317 24.39 -16.32 -1.80
CA ARG A 317 23.39 -15.43 -1.20
C ARG A 317 24.00 -14.51 -0.15
N TYR A 318 24.93 -15.02 0.66
CA TYR A 318 25.67 -14.20 1.62
C TYR A 318 26.44 -13.08 0.90
N LEU A 319 27.17 -13.40 -0.18
CA LEU A 319 27.92 -12.42 -0.98
C LEU A 319 27.01 -11.35 -1.58
N GLN A 320 25.87 -11.72 -2.17
CA GLN A 320 24.89 -10.76 -2.71
C GLN A 320 24.45 -9.73 -1.65
N VAL A 321 24.29 -10.16 -0.39
CA VAL A 321 23.86 -9.28 0.70
C VAL A 321 25.02 -8.47 1.27
N VAL A 322 26.17 -9.07 1.57
CA VAL A 322 27.30 -8.34 2.16
C VAL A 322 27.84 -7.28 1.19
N ILE A 323 27.93 -7.59 -0.11
CA ILE A 323 28.33 -6.62 -1.16
C ILE A 323 27.36 -5.45 -1.21
N SER A 324 26.05 -5.68 -1.02
CA SER A 324 25.05 -4.61 -0.98
C SER A 324 25.21 -3.68 0.22
N GLN A 325 26.05 -4.02 1.21
CA GLN A 325 26.31 -3.20 2.39
C GLN A 325 27.70 -2.54 2.38
N THR A 326 28.61 -3.01 1.53
CA THR A 326 29.97 -2.47 1.39
C THR A 326 29.96 -1.03 0.83
N GLU A 327 30.81 -0.16 1.37
CA GLU A 327 30.92 1.26 1.00
C GLU A 327 32.08 1.55 0.01
N GLU A 328 32.90 0.55 -0.34
CA GLU A 328 34.11 0.69 -1.17
C GLU A 328 33.84 0.73 -2.69
N ASN A 329 33.75 1.92 -3.28
CA ASN A 329 33.39 2.09 -4.70
C ASN A 329 34.43 1.61 -5.73
N GLU A 330 35.73 1.74 -5.44
CA GLU A 330 36.78 1.53 -6.45
C GLU A 330 36.98 0.06 -6.83
N ASN A 331 36.61 -0.87 -5.94
CA ASN A 331 36.81 -2.30 -6.17
C ASN A 331 35.64 -2.95 -6.94
N PHE A 332 34.47 -2.30 -7.03
CA PHE A 332 33.29 -2.86 -7.71
C PHE A 332 33.45 -2.94 -9.23
N LEU A 333 34.00 -1.90 -9.87
CA LEU A 333 34.17 -1.89 -11.33
C LEU A 333 35.18 -2.95 -11.78
N THR A 334 36.26 -3.11 -11.02
CA THR A 334 37.25 -4.17 -11.23
C THR A 334 36.61 -5.56 -11.11
N ALA A 335 35.82 -5.80 -10.05
CA ALA A 335 35.09 -7.06 -9.88
C ALA A 335 34.07 -7.32 -10.99
N LEU A 336 33.30 -6.30 -11.39
CA LEU A 336 32.31 -6.41 -12.48
C LEU A 336 32.96 -6.80 -13.81
N ASN A 337 34.18 -6.32 -14.08
CA ASN A 337 34.92 -6.59 -15.32
C ASN A 337 35.77 -7.85 -15.29
N ALA A 338 36.04 -8.41 -14.10
CA ALA A 338 36.80 -9.63 -13.93
C ALA A 338 36.13 -10.83 -14.63
N ASN A 339 36.90 -11.79 -15.14
CA ASN A 339 36.38 -13.12 -15.47
C ASN A 339 36.05 -13.88 -14.16
N ASP A 340 35.47 -15.09 -14.22
CA ASP A 340 35.04 -15.78 -12.99
C ASP A 340 36.21 -16.20 -12.07
N SER A 341 37.39 -16.48 -12.63
CA SER A 341 38.59 -16.77 -11.82
C SER A 341 39.09 -15.52 -11.10
N ASP A 342 39.11 -14.39 -11.80
CA ASP A 342 39.56 -13.10 -11.25
C ASP A 342 38.51 -12.46 -10.33
N LEU A 343 37.23 -12.81 -10.50
CA LEU A 343 36.12 -12.33 -9.66
C LEU A 343 36.29 -12.80 -8.22
N VAL A 344 36.79 -14.02 -8.00
CA VAL A 344 37.10 -14.54 -6.65
C VAL A 344 38.11 -13.65 -5.95
N ASN A 345 39.21 -13.30 -6.63
CA ASN A 345 40.26 -12.45 -6.07
C ASN A 345 39.77 -11.02 -5.84
N ALA A 346 38.99 -10.47 -6.79
CA ALA A 346 38.45 -9.11 -6.69
C ALA A 346 37.43 -8.96 -5.55
N ILE A 347 36.60 -9.97 -5.28
CA ILE A 347 35.68 -9.98 -4.14
C ILE A 347 36.46 -10.20 -2.83
N GLY A 348 37.46 -11.08 -2.84
CA GLY A 348 38.31 -11.36 -1.67
C GLY A 348 39.08 -10.15 -1.15
N SER A 349 39.28 -9.11 -1.96
CA SER A 349 39.93 -7.87 -1.53
C SER A 349 39.01 -6.90 -0.76
N PHE A 350 37.69 -7.13 -0.71
CA PHE A 350 36.78 -6.25 0.05
C PHE A 350 36.99 -6.45 1.55
N GLU A 351 37.11 -5.37 2.33
CA GLU A 351 37.46 -5.42 3.77
C GLU A 351 36.49 -6.28 4.60
N ASP A 352 35.20 -6.20 4.27
CA ASP A 352 34.10 -6.91 4.97
C ASP A 352 33.98 -8.39 4.59
N VAL A 353 34.57 -8.79 3.46
CA VAL A 353 34.52 -10.17 2.93
C VAL A 353 35.81 -10.92 3.25
N ARG A 354 36.96 -10.37 2.86
CA ARG A 354 38.30 -10.99 2.94
C ARG A 354 38.44 -12.30 2.14
N GLU A 355 39.67 -12.69 1.84
CA GLU A 355 39.94 -13.92 1.08
C GLU A 355 39.51 -15.17 1.86
N SER A 356 38.66 -16.00 1.25
CA SER A 356 38.15 -17.25 1.85
C SER A 356 37.68 -18.26 0.80
N ASP A 357 37.82 -19.55 1.11
CA ASP A 357 37.53 -20.66 0.19
C ASP A 357 36.07 -20.71 -0.28
N TYR A 358 35.12 -20.21 0.52
CA TYR A 358 33.71 -20.22 0.14
C TYR A 358 33.40 -19.30 -1.04
N ILE A 359 34.22 -18.29 -1.30
CA ILE A 359 34.02 -17.33 -2.41
C ILE A 359 34.13 -18.06 -3.74
N ALA A 360 35.11 -18.94 -3.88
CA ALA A 360 35.26 -19.75 -5.09
C ALA A 360 34.06 -20.69 -5.30
N ALA A 361 33.53 -21.28 -4.23
CA ALA A 361 32.33 -22.11 -4.29
C ALA A 361 31.08 -21.28 -4.66
N ALA A 362 30.95 -20.07 -4.13
CA ALA A 362 29.86 -19.15 -4.39
C ALA A 362 29.87 -18.62 -5.84
N VAL A 363 31.02 -18.20 -6.35
CA VAL A 363 31.20 -17.76 -7.74
C VAL A 363 30.91 -18.91 -8.71
N LYS A 364 31.38 -20.12 -8.41
CA LYS A 364 31.05 -21.32 -9.21
C LYS A 364 29.55 -21.61 -9.23
N PHE A 365 28.84 -21.32 -8.15
CA PHE A 365 27.39 -21.56 -8.04
C PHE A 365 26.56 -20.49 -8.76
N ASP A 366 26.81 -19.20 -8.49
CA ASP A 366 25.99 -18.08 -8.99
C ASP A 366 26.80 -16.78 -9.21
N ALA A 367 27.78 -16.83 -10.12
CA ALA A 367 28.48 -15.62 -10.57
C ALA A 367 27.54 -14.51 -11.09
N PRO A 368 26.48 -14.80 -11.89
CA PRO A 368 25.56 -13.76 -12.37
C PRO A 368 24.85 -13.01 -11.24
N GLY A 369 24.29 -13.70 -10.24
CA GLY A 369 23.62 -13.05 -9.11
C GLY A 369 24.58 -12.22 -8.25
N ILE A 370 25.83 -12.66 -8.08
CA ILE A 370 26.86 -11.87 -7.40
C ILE A 370 27.18 -10.58 -8.20
N ARG A 371 27.32 -10.68 -9.52
CA ARG A 371 27.52 -9.50 -10.39
C ARG A 371 26.32 -8.56 -10.40
N GLN A 372 25.09 -9.07 -10.27
CA GLN A 372 23.90 -8.25 -10.07
C GLN A 372 24.01 -7.38 -8.80
N GLY A 373 24.42 -7.98 -7.67
CA GLY A 373 24.63 -7.26 -6.42
C GLY A 373 25.72 -6.17 -6.55
N LEU A 374 26.85 -6.52 -7.19
CA LEU A 374 27.92 -5.56 -7.51
C LEU A 374 27.42 -4.41 -8.39
N LEU A 375 26.65 -4.70 -9.43
CA LEU A 375 26.12 -3.70 -10.35
C LEU A 375 25.14 -2.76 -9.65
N GLN A 376 24.22 -3.30 -8.84
CA GLN A 376 23.29 -2.50 -8.05
C GLN A 376 24.07 -1.53 -7.16
N ARG A 377 25.15 -2.00 -6.52
CA ARG A 377 25.92 -1.18 -5.59
C ARG A 377 26.78 -0.14 -6.29
N PHE A 378 27.44 -0.51 -7.39
CA PHE A 378 28.13 0.42 -8.27
C PHE A 378 27.22 1.54 -8.79
N ILE A 379 26.02 1.21 -9.28
CA ILE A 379 25.05 2.23 -9.74
C ILE A 379 24.66 3.15 -8.59
N SER A 380 24.39 2.59 -7.41
CA SER A 380 23.97 3.36 -6.23
C SER A 380 25.03 4.36 -5.77
N SER A 381 26.29 4.08 -6.06
CA SER A 381 27.43 4.89 -5.61
C SER A 381 27.94 5.94 -6.60
N LEU A 382 27.33 6.01 -7.79
CA LEU A 382 27.61 7.08 -8.75
C LEU A 382 27.30 8.45 -8.12
N ASP A 383 28.23 9.40 -8.31
CA ASP A 383 28.08 10.78 -7.86
C ASP A 383 27.09 11.57 -8.73
N THR A 384 26.63 12.73 -8.25
CA THR A 384 25.70 13.62 -8.96
C THR A 384 26.30 14.41 -10.11
N SER A 385 27.44 13.97 -10.67
CA SER A 385 28.03 14.64 -11.82
C SER A 385 27.09 14.61 -13.02
N ALA A 386 27.09 15.70 -13.80
CA ALA A 386 26.26 15.82 -15.00
C ALA A 386 26.52 14.67 -16.01
N ALA A 387 27.75 14.15 -16.04
CA ALA A 387 28.11 12.99 -16.87
C ALA A 387 27.36 11.72 -16.43
N ASN A 388 27.34 11.41 -15.14
CA ASN A 388 26.66 10.22 -14.61
C ASN A 388 25.14 10.32 -14.75
N ILE A 389 24.57 11.49 -14.49
CA ILE A 389 23.13 11.75 -14.67
C ILE A 389 22.72 11.51 -16.12
N LYS A 390 23.51 12.01 -17.08
CA LYS A 390 23.28 11.80 -18.51
C LYS A 390 23.37 10.32 -18.89
N LEU A 391 24.41 9.62 -18.44
CA LEU A 391 24.59 8.20 -18.75
C LEU A 391 23.46 7.32 -18.20
N LEU A 392 23.02 7.55 -16.95
CA LEU A 392 21.87 6.83 -16.40
C LEU A 392 20.56 7.20 -17.12
N SER A 393 20.40 8.45 -17.53
CA SER A 393 19.25 8.88 -18.33
C SER A 393 19.18 8.15 -19.67
N GLU A 394 20.32 8.01 -20.36
CA GLU A 394 20.44 7.21 -21.59
C GLU A 394 20.09 5.74 -21.33
N ILE A 395 20.68 5.12 -20.29
CA ILE A 395 20.39 3.73 -19.87
C ILE A 395 18.91 3.51 -19.56
N ASN A 396 18.26 4.46 -18.90
CA ASN A 396 16.84 4.34 -18.54
C ASN A 396 15.88 4.55 -19.71
N SER A 397 16.36 5.08 -20.84
CA SER A 397 15.54 5.35 -22.02
C SER A 397 15.53 4.18 -23.02
N VAL A 398 16.39 3.18 -22.81
CA VAL A 398 16.52 2.00 -23.70
C VAL A 398 15.34 1.02 -23.55
N LYS A 399 15.04 0.30 -24.63
CA LYS A 399 13.94 -0.70 -24.70
C LYS A 399 14.41 -2.12 -24.97
N THR A 400 15.69 -2.31 -25.26
CA THR A 400 16.29 -3.59 -25.62
C THR A 400 17.45 -3.92 -24.68
N THR A 401 17.77 -5.20 -24.55
CA THR A 401 18.89 -5.68 -23.74
C THR A 401 20.23 -5.23 -24.34
N GLU A 402 20.33 -5.18 -25.67
CA GLU A 402 21.52 -4.74 -26.40
C GLU A 402 21.84 -3.27 -26.15
N ASP A 403 20.83 -2.40 -26.20
CA ASP A 403 20.98 -0.97 -25.92
C ASP A 403 21.33 -0.72 -24.44
N PHE A 404 20.74 -1.50 -23.52
CA PHE A 404 21.08 -1.45 -22.09
C PHE A 404 22.54 -1.82 -21.86
N ILE A 405 23.02 -2.91 -22.47
CA ILE A 405 24.41 -3.34 -22.43
C ILE A 405 25.35 -2.25 -23.01
N ALA A 406 24.97 -1.61 -24.11
CA ALA A 406 25.74 -0.52 -24.69
C ALA A 406 25.86 0.67 -23.71
N GLY A 407 24.80 0.96 -22.95
CA GLY A 407 24.82 1.96 -21.88
C GLY A 407 25.76 1.59 -20.73
N LEU A 408 25.72 0.34 -20.25
CA LEU A 408 26.64 -0.13 -19.19
C LEU A 408 28.11 -0.06 -19.61
N ARG A 409 28.41 -0.31 -20.89
CA ARG A 409 29.78 -0.15 -21.43
C ARG A 409 30.28 1.29 -21.35
N LYS A 410 29.40 2.28 -21.49
CA LYS A 410 29.76 3.70 -21.29
C LYS A 410 30.07 4.04 -19.83
N LEU A 411 29.56 3.26 -18.88
CA LEU A 411 29.94 3.32 -17.46
C LEU A 411 31.23 2.53 -17.15
N GLY A 412 31.91 2.00 -18.16
CA GLY A 412 33.16 1.24 -18.01
C GLY A 412 32.98 -0.25 -17.75
N ILE A 413 31.74 -0.78 -17.79
CA ILE A 413 31.46 -2.20 -17.58
C ILE A 413 31.61 -2.94 -18.92
N THR A 414 32.74 -3.63 -19.09
CA THR A 414 33.09 -4.35 -20.31
C THR A 414 32.65 -5.80 -20.30
N ASN A 415 32.62 -6.46 -19.14
CA ASN A 415 32.15 -7.83 -19.00
C ASN A 415 30.64 -7.86 -18.71
N VAL A 416 29.85 -8.18 -19.73
CA VAL A 416 28.38 -8.05 -19.76
C VAL A 416 27.66 -9.32 -20.24
N ASP A 417 28.41 -10.37 -20.57
CA ASP A 417 27.88 -11.60 -21.17
C ASP A 417 26.97 -12.39 -20.21
N TRP A 418 27.04 -12.08 -18.91
CA TRP A 418 26.19 -12.63 -17.85
C TRP A 418 24.80 -11.99 -17.78
N ILE A 419 24.55 -10.88 -18.50
CA ILE A 419 23.27 -10.17 -18.50
C ILE A 419 22.31 -10.85 -19.49
N ASN A 420 21.25 -11.48 -18.97
CA ASN A 420 20.22 -12.12 -19.79
C ASN A 420 19.03 -11.20 -20.10
N LYS A 421 18.18 -11.65 -21.03
CA LYS A 421 17.01 -10.90 -21.53
C LYS A 421 15.89 -10.76 -20.49
N ASP A 422 15.85 -11.61 -19.47
CA ASP A 422 14.76 -11.67 -18.49
C ASP A 422 15.02 -10.78 -17.26
N GLU A 423 16.28 -10.48 -16.93
CA GLU A 423 16.66 -9.80 -15.68
C GLU A 423 17.08 -8.33 -15.84
N TRP A 424 17.40 -7.86 -17.05
CA TRP A 424 17.89 -6.48 -17.26
C TRP A 424 16.88 -5.40 -16.82
N LYS A 425 15.58 -5.69 -16.78
CA LYS A 425 14.54 -4.75 -16.29
C LYS A 425 14.69 -4.43 -14.81
N ALA A 426 15.09 -5.42 -13.99
CA ALA A 426 15.35 -5.20 -12.58
C ALA A 426 16.56 -4.26 -12.40
N MET A 427 17.58 -4.44 -13.24
CA MET A 427 18.77 -3.58 -13.26
C MET A 427 18.45 -2.16 -13.73
N GLN A 428 17.61 -2.03 -14.77
CA GLN A 428 17.11 -0.73 -15.23
C GLN A 428 16.34 0.00 -14.12
N ALA A 429 15.57 -0.72 -13.30
CA ALA A 429 14.86 -0.11 -12.16
C ALA A 429 15.82 0.50 -11.12
N TRP A 430 16.99 -0.09 -10.88
CA TRP A 430 18.01 0.48 -9.98
C TRP A 430 18.63 1.75 -10.56
N SER A 431 18.98 1.73 -11.85
CA SER A 431 19.45 2.92 -12.59
C SER A 431 18.41 4.03 -12.55
N HIS A 432 17.13 3.68 -12.71
CA HIS A 432 16.02 4.61 -12.65
C HIS A 432 15.87 5.23 -11.27
N ALA A 433 15.92 4.42 -10.21
CA ALA A 433 15.84 4.90 -8.84
C ALA A 433 16.99 5.89 -8.52
N LYS A 434 18.23 5.55 -8.88
CA LYS A 434 19.37 6.43 -8.68
C LYS A 434 19.27 7.71 -9.51
N ALA A 435 18.82 7.63 -10.77
CA ALA A 435 18.61 8.83 -11.59
C ALA A 435 17.59 9.80 -10.97
N VAL A 436 16.50 9.29 -10.39
CA VAL A 436 15.54 10.13 -9.63
C VAL A 436 16.21 10.80 -8.44
N GLU A 437 16.97 10.03 -7.65
CA GLU A 437 17.70 10.54 -6.48
C GLU A 437 18.67 11.66 -6.88
N MET A 438 19.48 11.47 -7.92
CA MET A 438 20.43 12.48 -8.38
C MET A 438 19.74 13.75 -8.89
N VAL A 439 18.59 13.63 -9.56
CA VAL A 439 17.80 14.81 -9.95
C VAL A 439 17.30 15.56 -8.71
N GLN A 440 16.86 14.84 -7.68
CA GLN A 440 16.46 15.45 -6.42
C GLN A 440 17.64 16.14 -5.72
N GLU A 441 18.82 15.52 -5.70
CA GLU A 441 20.05 16.09 -5.15
C GLU A 441 20.51 17.33 -5.94
N GLN A 442 20.41 17.30 -7.27
CA GLN A 442 20.70 18.47 -8.10
C GLN A 442 19.76 19.63 -7.79
N VAL A 443 18.46 19.36 -7.64
CA VAL A 443 17.47 20.36 -7.18
C VAL A 443 17.84 20.92 -5.80
N LEU A 444 18.22 20.07 -4.85
CA LEU A 444 18.61 20.46 -3.48
C LEU A 444 19.94 21.23 -3.43
N SER A 445 20.82 21.04 -4.41
CA SER A 445 22.11 21.75 -4.52
C SER A 445 21.98 23.17 -5.07
N MET A 446 20.79 23.57 -5.57
CA MET A 446 20.59 24.89 -6.16
C MET A 446 20.68 25.99 -5.08
N GLU A 447 21.60 26.94 -5.28
CA GLU A 447 21.76 28.11 -4.40
C GLU A 447 20.59 29.10 -4.49
N ASN A 448 20.41 29.91 -3.45
CA ASN A 448 19.38 30.94 -3.35
C ASN A 448 19.62 32.16 -4.26
N THR A 449 19.52 31.95 -5.58
CA THR A 449 19.60 33.00 -6.61
C THR A 449 18.25 33.22 -7.30
N PRO A 450 17.96 34.43 -7.83
CA PRO A 450 16.72 34.68 -8.56
C PRO A 450 16.50 33.74 -9.75
N ALA A 451 17.59 33.34 -10.43
CA ALA A 451 17.54 32.39 -11.54
C ALA A 451 17.12 30.99 -11.07
N ASN A 452 17.71 30.48 -9.99
CA ASN A 452 17.37 29.17 -9.43
C ASN A 452 15.94 29.17 -8.85
N GLN A 453 15.51 30.24 -8.18
CA GLN A 453 14.14 30.38 -7.70
C GLN A 453 13.12 30.29 -8.86
N ALA A 454 13.41 30.95 -10.00
CA ALA A 454 12.58 30.85 -11.19
C ALA A 454 12.57 29.43 -11.77
N THR A 455 13.72 28.76 -11.84
CA THR A 455 13.83 27.36 -12.28
C THR A 455 13.01 26.42 -11.39
N LEU A 456 13.14 26.51 -10.07
CA LEU A 456 12.38 25.70 -9.11
C LEU A 456 10.88 25.96 -9.23
N LYS A 457 10.48 27.23 -9.42
CA LYS A 457 9.08 27.59 -9.66
C LYS A 457 8.53 26.90 -10.91
N ASN A 458 9.29 26.91 -12.01
CA ASN A 458 8.84 26.29 -13.27
C ASN A 458 8.75 24.76 -13.15
N ILE A 459 9.74 24.10 -12.55
CA ILE A 459 9.72 22.65 -12.28
C ILE A 459 8.48 22.29 -11.45
N ASN A 460 8.19 23.09 -10.41
CA ASN A 460 7.05 22.89 -9.53
C ASN A 460 5.69 23.06 -10.25
N LEU A 461 5.55 24.10 -11.07
CA LEU A 461 4.29 24.47 -11.72
C LEU A 461 3.98 23.73 -13.01
N ALA A 462 4.92 22.94 -13.54
CA ALA A 462 4.68 22.13 -14.74
C ALA A 462 3.46 21.21 -14.57
N ALA A 463 2.40 21.47 -15.34
CA ALA A 463 1.09 20.84 -15.19
C ALA A 463 1.04 19.49 -15.92
N THR A 464 1.71 19.39 -17.06
CA THR A 464 1.79 18.17 -17.87
C THR A 464 3.13 17.45 -17.68
N LEU A 465 3.21 16.18 -18.10
CA LEU A 465 4.48 15.45 -18.07
C LEU A 465 5.50 16.04 -19.05
N ASP A 466 5.03 16.55 -20.20
CA ASP A 466 5.89 17.11 -21.25
C ASP A 466 6.48 18.46 -20.85
N GLU A 467 5.69 19.33 -20.20
CA GLU A 467 6.20 20.58 -19.61
C GLU A 467 7.29 20.28 -18.57
N PHE A 468 7.04 19.29 -17.70
CA PHE A 468 8.00 18.91 -16.66
C PHE A 468 9.30 18.37 -17.25
N LYS A 469 9.20 17.51 -18.27
CA LYS A 469 10.33 17.03 -19.06
C LYS A 469 11.12 18.18 -19.68
N GLY A 470 10.41 19.18 -20.22
CA GLY A 470 11.02 20.41 -20.76
C GLY A 470 11.82 21.20 -19.73
N GLU A 471 11.33 21.31 -18.48
CA GLU A 471 12.06 21.99 -17.41
C GLU A 471 13.29 21.18 -16.93
N LEU A 472 13.21 19.85 -16.91
CA LEU A 472 14.36 19.00 -16.58
C LEU A 472 15.48 19.11 -17.62
N ILE A 473 15.16 19.22 -18.91
CA ILE A 473 16.14 19.46 -19.98
C ILE A 473 16.91 20.76 -19.74
N LYS A 474 16.22 21.83 -19.29
CA LYS A 474 16.87 23.13 -19.03
C LYS A 474 17.91 23.08 -17.91
N ILE A 475 17.80 22.11 -16.98
CA ILE A 475 18.78 21.90 -15.91
C ILE A 475 19.80 20.79 -16.26
N GLY A 476 19.84 20.35 -17.51
CA GLY A 476 20.85 19.41 -18.02
C GLY A 476 20.46 17.93 -17.93
N ILE A 477 19.20 17.60 -17.65
CA ILE A 477 18.71 16.22 -17.70
C ILE A 477 18.23 15.92 -19.12
N ASP A 478 19.02 15.18 -19.89
CA ASP A 478 18.67 14.74 -21.24
C ASP A 478 19.38 13.40 -21.52
N PRO A 479 18.68 12.32 -21.93
CA PRO A 479 17.26 12.22 -22.29
C PRO A 479 16.30 12.13 -21.10
N VAL A 480 15.03 12.50 -21.32
CA VAL A 480 13.96 12.52 -20.29
C VAL A 480 12.84 11.52 -20.53
N ASP A 481 12.98 10.61 -21.50
CA ASP A 481 11.96 9.62 -21.84
C ASP A 481 11.60 8.69 -20.68
N TRP A 482 12.59 8.42 -19.82
CA TRP A 482 12.44 7.63 -18.61
C TRP A 482 11.57 8.29 -17.53
N VAL A 483 11.33 9.61 -17.60
CA VAL A 483 10.59 10.34 -16.56
C VAL A 483 9.10 10.00 -16.63
N THR A 484 8.55 9.49 -15.52
CA THR A 484 7.13 9.16 -15.38
C THR A 484 6.37 10.20 -14.57
N ASN A 485 5.04 10.15 -14.62
CA ASN A 485 4.19 11.02 -13.79
C ASN A 485 4.39 10.78 -12.27
N SER A 486 4.75 9.55 -11.87
CA SER A 486 5.08 9.26 -10.47
C SER A 486 6.34 10.01 -10.03
N ASN A 487 7.37 10.01 -10.87
CA ASN A 487 8.63 10.70 -10.59
C ASN A 487 8.44 12.22 -10.57
N ARG A 488 7.63 12.75 -11.49
CA ARG A 488 7.25 14.17 -11.52
C ARG A 488 6.75 14.62 -10.15
N ILE A 489 5.78 13.91 -9.57
CA ILE A 489 5.21 14.27 -8.26
C ILE A 489 6.27 14.26 -7.16
N LYS A 490 7.18 13.27 -7.16
CA LYS A 490 8.27 13.18 -6.17
C LYS A 490 9.26 14.34 -6.29
N ILE A 491 9.72 14.65 -7.51
CA ILE A 491 10.68 15.73 -7.75
C ILE A 491 10.01 17.09 -7.48
N GLN A 492 8.76 17.29 -7.87
CA GLN A 492 7.99 18.52 -7.56
C GLN A 492 7.83 18.71 -6.05
N ASN A 493 7.59 17.65 -5.28
CA ASN A 493 7.59 17.71 -3.82
C ASN A 493 8.96 18.14 -3.26
N THR A 494 10.06 17.53 -3.72
CA THR A 494 11.41 17.94 -3.33
C THR A 494 11.67 19.41 -3.67
N THR A 495 11.24 19.84 -4.86
CA THR A 495 11.38 21.20 -5.37
C THR A 495 10.65 22.21 -4.47
N ARG A 496 9.40 21.92 -4.07
CA ARG A 496 8.64 22.78 -3.13
C ARG A 496 9.31 22.88 -1.77
N ASN A 497 9.75 21.75 -1.23
CA ASN A 497 10.42 21.72 0.07
C ASN A 497 11.71 22.52 0.05
N HIS A 498 12.48 22.44 -1.04
CA HIS A 498 13.68 23.24 -1.24
C HIS A 498 13.37 24.73 -1.43
N ALA A 499 12.33 25.07 -2.18
CA ALA A 499 11.89 26.46 -2.35
C ALA A 499 11.47 27.11 -1.01
N PHE A 500 10.77 26.37 -0.13
CA PHE A 500 10.45 26.87 1.22
C PHE A 500 11.70 27.12 2.05
N LYS A 501 12.63 26.16 2.03
CA LYS A 501 13.93 26.26 2.68
C LYS A 501 14.67 27.54 2.28
N MET A 502 14.84 27.76 0.99
CA MET A 502 15.48 28.97 0.43
C MET A 502 14.78 30.27 0.86
N HIS A 503 13.44 30.31 0.89
CA HIS A 503 12.74 31.49 1.38
C HIS A 503 12.88 31.71 2.90
N ILE A 504 13.19 30.67 3.67
CA ILE A 504 13.41 30.73 5.11
C ILE A 504 14.89 31.03 5.43
N GLU A 505 15.84 30.68 4.56
CA GLU A 505 17.27 31.02 4.73
C GLU A 505 17.50 32.54 4.90
N ASP A 506 16.65 33.38 4.30
CA ASP A 506 16.70 34.84 4.44
C ASP A 506 16.31 35.36 5.85
N ASP A 507 15.73 34.51 6.71
CA ASP A 507 15.42 34.83 8.11
C ASP A 507 16.68 34.98 8.97
N LYS A 508 16.61 35.78 10.04
CA LYS A 508 17.76 36.04 10.94
C LYS A 508 18.42 34.76 11.47
N PHE A 509 17.64 33.70 11.70
CA PHE A 509 18.17 32.41 12.09
C PHE A 509 18.37 31.52 10.88
N GLY A 510 17.44 31.48 9.93
CA GLY A 510 17.50 30.61 8.75
C GLY A 510 16.76 29.28 8.95
N GLU A 511 16.84 28.38 7.98
CA GLU A 511 16.02 27.16 7.91
C GLU A 511 16.31 26.13 9.02
N LEU A 512 17.57 26.01 9.44
CA LEU A 512 18.02 25.00 10.41
C LEU A 512 17.31 25.12 11.76
N TYR A 513 16.73 26.29 12.04
CA TYR A 513 16.13 26.64 13.33
C TYR A 513 14.61 26.64 13.28
N ARG A 514 14.04 26.25 12.15
CA ARG A 514 12.62 26.25 11.87
C ARG A 514 12.06 24.87 11.44
N PRO A 515 12.44 23.77 12.11
CA PRO A 515 12.00 22.42 11.72
C PRO A 515 10.48 22.22 11.83
N GLU A 516 9.81 22.83 12.82
CA GLU A 516 8.37 22.65 12.98
C GLU A 516 7.59 23.44 11.93
N LEU A 517 8.07 24.63 11.54
CA LEU A 517 7.50 25.38 10.42
C LEU A 517 7.68 24.63 9.09
N LEU A 518 8.88 24.15 8.78
CA LEU A 518 9.14 23.37 7.57
C LEU A 518 8.27 22.10 7.51
N LYS A 519 8.14 21.41 8.64
CA LYS A 519 7.28 20.23 8.76
C LYS A 519 5.82 20.58 8.53
N ALA A 520 5.32 21.68 9.09
CA ALA A 520 3.94 22.14 8.88
C ALA A 520 3.69 22.50 7.41
N LEU A 521 4.61 23.22 6.76
CA LEU A 521 4.53 23.58 5.34
C LEU A 521 4.50 22.34 4.43
N ASN A 522 5.38 21.37 4.68
CA ASN A 522 5.48 20.15 3.87
C ASN A 522 4.26 19.22 4.01
N GLN A 523 3.46 19.39 5.07
CA GLN A 523 2.22 18.62 5.30
C GLN A 523 0.97 19.28 4.70
N LEU A 524 1.08 20.50 4.17
CA LEU A 524 -0.04 21.17 3.53
C LEU A 524 -0.42 20.49 2.21
N PRO A 525 -1.70 20.60 1.77
CA PRO A 525 -2.07 20.22 0.41
C PRO A 525 -1.23 20.97 -0.63
N GLN A 526 -0.88 20.31 -1.74
CA GLN A 526 -0.01 20.85 -2.79
C GLN A 526 -0.39 22.28 -3.22
N LYS A 527 -1.67 22.53 -3.53
CA LYS A 527 -2.13 23.86 -3.95
C LYS A 527 -1.91 24.95 -2.91
N LYS A 528 -1.97 24.60 -1.62
CA LYS A 528 -1.72 25.55 -0.54
C LYS A 528 -0.23 25.83 -0.39
N GLN A 529 0.63 24.83 -0.61
CA GLN A 529 2.08 25.02 -0.66
C GLN A 529 2.46 25.98 -1.81
N GLU A 530 1.92 25.73 -3.00
CA GLU A 530 2.12 26.58 -4.20
C GLU A 530 1.69 28.03 -3.93
N ALA A 531 0.48 28.24 -3.39
CA ALA A 531 -0.03 29.58 -3.07
C ALA A 531 0.85 30.34 -2.06
N LEU A 532 1.47 29.65 -1.09
CA LEU A 532 2.38 30.27 -0.13
C LEU A 532 3.74 30.63 -0.75
N LEU A 533 4.27 29.78 -1.64
CA LEU A 533 5.50 30.06 -2.39
C LEU A 533 5.34 31.24 -3.35
N GLU A 534 4.15 31.43 -3.92
CA GLU A 534 3.84 32.60 -4.76
C GLU A 534 3.66 33.89 -3.95
N LYS A 535 3.47 33.79 -2.63
CA LYS A 535 3.24 34.93 -1.73
C LYS A 535 4.33 35.00 -0.63
N PRO A 536 5.61 35.31 -0.94
CA PRO A 536 6.71 35.31 0.04
C PRO A 536 6.47 36.20 1.28
N GLN A 537 5.67 37.27 1.13
CA GLN A 537 5.28 38.13 2.25
C GLN A 537 4.44 37.38 3.31
N GLN A 538 3.57 36.45 2.89
CA GLN A 538 2.78 35.63 3.82
C GLN A 538 3.66 34.67 4.61
N LEU A 539 4.65 34.06 3.95
CA LEU A 539 5.64 33.22 4.62
C LEU A 539 6.42 34.01 5.68
N ARG A 540 6.78 35.27 5.39
CA ARG A 540 7.38 36.17 6.39
C ARG A 540 6.47 36.47 7.57
N HIS A 541 5.18 36.71 7.34
CA HIS A 541 4.25 36.87 8.46
C HIS A 541 4.14 35.61 9.31
N LEU A 542 4.15 34.44 8.67
CA LEU A 542 4.14 33.15 9.34
C LEU A 542 5.42 32.91 10.16
N LEU A 543 6.59 33.36 9.71
CA LEU A 543 7.87 33.28 10.45
C LEU A 543 7.86 34.00 11.81
N HIS A 544 6.94 34.97 12.00
CA HIS A 544 6.82 35.77 13.22
C HIS A 544 5.48 35.59 13.94
N ALA A 545 4.62 34.69 13.47
CA ALA A 545 3.30 34.45 14.05
C ALA A 545 3.42 33.70 15.39
N LYS A 546 3.01 34.36 16.49
CA LYS A 546 3.12 33.83 17.87
C LYS A 546 1.76 33.50 18.49
N ASP A 547 0.70 33.57 17.71
CA ASP A 547 -0.64 33.16 18.13
C ASP A 547 -1.22 32.15 17.15
N ALA A 548 -1.97 31.19 17.68
CA ALA A 548 -2.49 30.08 16.90
C ALA A 548 -3.47 30.55 15.81
N ASN A 549 -4.16 31.67 15.99
CA ASN A 549 -5.11 32.17 15.00
C ASN A 549 -4.39 32.76 13.78
N ALA A 550 -3.31 33.50 13.98
CA ALA A 550 -2.46 33.98 12.91
C ALA A 550 -1.81 32.81 12.14
N VAL A 551 -1.31 31.79 12.84
CA VAL A 551 -0.76 30.60 12.17
C VAL A 551 -1.85 29.83 11.39
N LYS A 552 -3.04 29.65 11.97
CA LYS A 552 -4.21 29.04 11.30
C LYS A 552 -4.67 29.81 10.08
N PHE A 553 -4.53 31.13 10.09
CA PHE A 553 -4.90 31.98 8.97
C PHE A 553 -4.04 31.65 7.74
N TYR A 554 -2.72 31.59 7.90
CA TYR A 554 -1.81 31.30 6.78
C TYR A 554 -1.80 29.82 6.39
N LEU A 555 -1.75 28.90 7.37
CA LEU A 555 -1.63 27.45 7.11
C LEU A 555 -2.98 26.78 6.85
N GLY A 556 -4.10 27.35 7.31
CA GLY A 556 -5.42 26.74 7.33
C GLY A 556 -5.81 26.24 8.72
N ARG A 557 -7.12 26.24 9.02
CA ARG A 557 -7.65 25.90 10.37
C ARG A 557 -7.30 24.48 10.83
N ASP A 558 -7.22 23.55 9.88
CA ASP A 558 -6.97 22.12 10.12
C ASP A 558 -5.51 21.71 9.84
N ALA A 559 -4.61 22.68 9.64
CA ALA A 559 -3.19 22.40 9.47
C ALA A 559 -2.62 21.72 10.72
N LYS A 560 -1.77 20.71 10.50
CA LYS A 560 -1.06 20.04 11.58
C LYS A 560 0.13 20.89 12.04
N GLY A 561 0.54 20.77 13.29
CA GLY A 561 1.75 21.43 13.81
C GLY A 561 1.56 22.90 14.21
N ILE A 562 0.33 23.43 14.30
CA ILE A 562 0.08 24.87 14.57
C ILE A 562 0.72 25.30 15.91
N ASN A 563 0.56 24.51 16.96
CA ASN A 563 1.06 24.89 18.30
C ASN A 563 2.58 24.81 18.37
N GLU A 564 3.15 23.82 17.68
CA GLU A 564 4.58 23.60 17.54
C GLU A 564 5.24 24.77 16.81
N VAL A 565 4.63 25.25 15.72
CA VAL A 565 5.05 26.48 15.01
C VAL A 565 4.96 27.72 15.92
N VAL A 566 3.86 27.86 16.68
CA VAL A 566 3.71 28.98 17.64
C VAL A 566 4.81 28.93 18.71
N GLN A 567 5.12 27.75 19.25
CA GLN A 567 6.17 27.58 20.25
C GLN A 567 7.56 27.88 19.68
N GLU A 568 7.87 27.36 18.49
CA GLU A 568 9.10 27.63 17.75
C GLU A 568 9.29 29.14 17.52
N ASN A 569 8.27 29.80 16.95
CA ASN A 569 8.30 31.24 16.71
C ASN A 569 8.41 32.06 18.01
N THR A 570 7.76 31.62 19.09
CA THR A 570 7.84 32.30 20.39
C THR A 570 9.24 32.16 21.00
N ARG A 571 9.85 30.98 20.89
CA ARG A 571 11.21 30.69 21.34
C ARG A 571 12.23 31.55 20.58
N LEU A 572 12.16 31.54 19.24
CA LEU A 572 13.05 32.34 18.38
C LEU A 572 12.89 33.85 18.62
N ALA A 573 11.67 34.34 18.84
CA ALA A 573 11.41 35.73 19.20
C ALA A 573 12.04 36.17 20.54
N GLY A 574 12.36 35.22 21.43
CA GLY A 574 13.14 35.48 22.64
C GLY A 574 14.59 35.86 22.30
N PHE A 575 15.23 35.06 21.44
CA PHE A 575 16.61 35.30 20.99
C PHE A 575 16.76 36.53 20.10
N GLN A 576 15.74 36.88 19.29
CA GLN A 576 15.76 38.10 18.46
C GLN A 576 16.01 39.38 19.29
N LYS A 577 15.57 39.39 20.55
CA LYS A 577 15.70 40.54 21.46
C LYS A 577 17.09 40.73 22.07
N LEU A 578 18.04 39.84 21.78
CA LEU A 578 19.40 39.98 22.27
C LEU A 578 20.18 41.03 21.47
N HIS A 579 20.98 41.83 22.16
CA HIS A 579 21.75 42.95 21.59
C HIS A 579 23.07 42.52 20.93
N ASN A 580 23.20 41.25 20.56
CA ASN A 580 24.36 40.71 19.84
C ASN A 580 23.89 39.54 18.98
N VAL A 581 23.93 39.70 17.64
CA VAL A 581 23.37 38.71 16.71
C VAL A 581 24.16 37.40 16.67
N PRO A 582 25.51 37.40 16.62
CA PRO A 582 26.30 36.17 16.73
C PRO A 582 25.96 35.37 18.00
N LEU A 583 25.88 36.03 19.15
CA LEU A 583 25.47 35.40 20.41
C LEU A 583 24.03 34.86 20.35
N ALA A 584 23.10 35.61 19.75
CA ALA A 584 21.72 35.17 19.60
C ALA A 584 21.60 33.90 18.77
N LYS A 585 22.37 33.81 17.68
CA LYS A 585 22.49 32.60 16.86
C LYS A 585 23.08 31.46 17.69
N ALA A 586 24.21 31.68 18.38
CA ALA A 586 24.84 30.66 19.25
C ALA A 586 23.85 30.04 20.26
N LEU A 587 23.09 30.89 20.96
CA LEU A 587 22.10 30.45 21.94
C LEU A 587 20.89 29.75 21.32
N ALA A 588 20.43 30.21 20.15
CA ALA A 588 19.34 29.57 19.42
C ALA A 588 19.73 28.18 18.90
N ASN A 589 21.03 27.98 18.60
CA ASN A 589 21.64 26.76 18.05
C ASN A 589 22.01 25.72 19.11
N CYS A 590 21.92 26.08 20.39
CA CYS A 590 22.27 25.16 21.46
C CYS A 590 21.28 23.99 21.52
N ARG A 591 21.79 22.76 21.43
CA ARG A 591 20.99 21.51 21.39
C ARG A 591 20.15 21.23 22.64
N ILE A 592 20.42 21.95 23.73
CA ILE A 592 19.78 21.81 25.05
C ILE A 592 18.33 22.38 25.05
N GLY A 593 17.87 23.03 23.97
CA GLY A 593 16.49 23.49 23.85
C GLY A 593 16.17 24.72 24.70
N ILE A 594 17.04 25.73 24.63
CA ILE A 594 16.93 26.97 25.43
C ILE A 594 15.70 27.78 25.00
N SER A 595 15.00 28.37 25.98
CA SER A 595 13.97 29.39 25.77
C SER A 595 14.19 30.55 26.76
N LEU A 596 14.11 31.78 26.27
CA LEU A 596 14.42 32.98 27.05
C LEU A 596 13.15 33.73 27.45
N ASN A 597 12.98 33.95 28.75
CA ASN A 597 11.95 34.86 29.26
C ASN A 597 12.45 36.32 29.33
N ALA A 598 11.53 37.27 29.58
CA ALA A 598 11.85 38.69 29.60
C ALA A 598 12.95 39.10 30.61
N LYS A 599 13.01 38.45 31.78
CA LYS A 599 14.04 38.73 32.80
C LYS A 599 15.41 38.24 32.36
N GLN A 600 15.46 37.04 31.76
CA GLN A 600 16.69 36.47 31.22
C GLN A 600 17.25 37.32 30.08
N ILE A 601 16.40 37.80 29.17
CA ILE A 601 16.79 38.70 28.07
C ILE A 601 17.44 39.97 28.61
N VAL A 602 16.84 40.62 29.62
CA VAL A 602 17.40 41.83 30.25
C VAL A 602 18.75 41.53 30.91
N ALA A 603 18.86 40.42 31.62
CA ALA A 603 20.11 40.02 32.27
C ALA A 603 21.23 39.72 31.25
N ILE A 604 20.92 38.99 30.18
CA ILE A 604 21.87 38.71 29.09
C ILE A 604 22.29 40.01 28.41
N ASN A 605 21.36 40.89 28.04
CA ASN A 605 21.69 42.16 27.40
C ASN A 605 22.56 43.06 28.30
N LYS A 606 22.38 42.98 29.62
CA LYS A 606 23.27 43.65 30.57
C LYS A 606 24.69 43.04 30.53
N ILE A 607 24.82 41.72 30.56
CA ILE A 607 26.12 41.04 30.45
C ILE A 607 26.81 41.41 29.12
N ILE A 608 26.08 41.41 28.00
CA ILE A 608 26.60 41.84 26.69
C ILE A 608 27.11 43.29 26.76
N LYS A 609 26.35 44.20 27.38
CA LYS A 609 26.73 45.61 27.49
C LYS A 609 27.97 45.80 28.37
N ASP A 610 28.03 45.10 29.49
CA ASP A 610 29.06 45.32 30.51
C ASP A 610 30.37 44.57 30.17
N GLU A 611 30.30 43.45 29.44
CA GLU A 611 31.44 42.52 29.24
C GLU A 611 31.66 42.07 27.79
N GLY A 612 30.81 42.47 26.84
CA GLY A 612 30.77 41.97 25.45
C GLY A 612 32.03 42.19 24.59
N GLY A 613 32.94 43.07 25.00
CA GLY A 613 34.14 43.45 24.25
C GLY A 613 35.46 43.14 24.94
N SER A 614 35.45 42.36 26.03
CA SER A 614 36.57 42.30 26.98
C SER A 614 37.36 40.99 26.97
N TYR A 615 37.17 40.12 25.98
CA TYR A 615 37.81 38.80 25.95
C TYR A 615 39.20 38.88 25.31
N THR A 616 40.23 38.93 26.13
CA THR A 616 41.64 38.93 25.69
C THR A 616 42.27 37.54 25.70
N ASP A 617 41.58 36.57 26.28
CA ASP A 617 42.03 35.20 26.52
C ASP A 617 40.81 34.27 26.71
N VAL A 618 41.07 32.96 26.70
CA VAL A 618 40.03 31.92 26.80
C VAL A 618 39.32 31.96 28.16
N ASP A 619 40.03 32.28 29.25
CA ASP A 619 39.45 32.31 30.61
C ASP A 619 38.37 33.40 30.75
N LYS A 620 38.61 34.58 30.18
CA LYS A 620 37.63 35.66 30.16
C LYS A 620 36.45 35.34 29.26
N TYR A 621 36.68 34.72 28.10
CA TYR A 621 35.60 34.28 27.22
C TYR A 621 34.74 33.21 27.91
N LYS A 622 35.37 32.22 28.56
CA LYS A 622 34.70 31.21 29.38
C LYS A 622 33.88 31.85 30.50
N SER A 623 34.44 32.82 31.22
CA SER A 623 33.72 33.53 32.30
C SER A 623 32.45 34.23 31.78
N PHE A 624 32.52 34.84 30.60
CA PHE A 624 31.35 35.41 29.95
C PHE A 624 30.32 34.33 29.58
N VAL A 625 30.75 33.23 28.95
CA VAL A 625 29.88 32.11 28.60
C VAL A 625 29.23 31.50 29.85
N ASP A 626 29.95 31.36 30.96
CA ASP A 626 29.45 30.85 32.24
C ASP A 626 28.36 31.76 32.83
N LYS A 627 28.53 33.09 32.75
CA LYS A 627 27.50 34.05 33.19
C LYS A 627 26.23 33.94 32.35
N ILE A 628 26.37 33.73 31.04
CA ILE A 628 25.22 33.48 30.15
C ILE A 628 24.56 32.14 30.50
N SER A 629 25.35 31.08 30.72
CA SER A 629 24.87 29.76 31.15
C SER A 629 24.04 29.84 32.43
N ALA A 630 24.53 30.58 33.42
CA ALA A 630 23.84 30.79 34.69
C ALA A 630 22.48 31.49 34.51
N VAL A 631 22.39 32.51 33.65
CA VAL A 631 21.11 33.17 33.33
C VAL A 631 20.16 32.23 32.58
N CYS A 632 20.70 31.39 31.69
CA CYS A 632 19.97 30.34 31.00
C CYS A 632 19.61 29.14 31.90
N THR A 633 19.98 29.16 33.19
CA THR A 633 19.78 28.06 34.16
C THR A 633 20.41 26.74 33.74
N ILE A 634 21.50 26.80 32.97
CA ILE A 634 22.25 25.62 32.53
C ILE A 634 23.42 25.40 33.50
N PRO A 635 23.52 24.21 34.12
CA PRO A 635 24.62 23.90 35.02
C PRO A 635 25.95 23.87 34.25
N THR A 636 27.00 24.44 34.84
CA THR A 636 28.36 24.45 34.27
C THR A 636 29.27 23.49 35.04
N PRO A 637 30.14 22.71 34.39
CA PRO A 637 30.38 22.67 32.94
C PRO A 637 29.26 21.90 32.21
N ASN A 638 28.95 22.32 30.98
CA ASN A 638 28.04 21.60 30.09
C ASN A 638 28.64 21.51 28.70
N ARG A 639 28.93 20.28 28.28
CA ARG A 639 29.57 19.96 27.01
C ARG A 639 28.83 20.53 25.80
N GLU A 640 27.51 20.36 25.74
CA GLU A 640 26.72 20.83 24.59
C GLU A 640 26.63 22.35 24.55
N PHE A 641 26.56 22.99 25.73
CA PHE A 641 26.54 24.44 25.82
C PHE A 641 27.89 25.04 25.41
N TYR A 642 29.00 24.56 25.97
CA TYR A 642 30.34 25.04 25.63
C TYR A 642 30.67 24.84 24.15
N ARG A 643 30.32 23.69 23.57
CA ARG A 643 30.50 23.45 22.13
C ARG A 643 29.75 24.45 21.25
N ALA A 644 28.59 24.93 21.66
CA ALA A 644 27.85 25.95 20.92
C ALA A 644 28.55 27.33 20.90
N PHE A 645 29.55 27.51 21.76
CA PHE A 645 30.39 28.69 21.88
C PHE A 645 31.85 28.39 21.50
N ASP A 646 32.11 27.35 20.70
CA ASP A 646 33.45 26.92 20.29
C ASP A 646 34.42 26.59 21.43
N LEU A 647 33.92 26.32 22.65
CA LEU A 647 34.69 25.87 23.80
C LEU A 647 34.68 24.34 23.91
N ASN A 648 35.82 23.74 24.29
CA ASN A 648 35.93 22.30 24.50
C ASN A 648 35.06 21.83 25.69
N ASP A 649 35.02 20.52 25.92
CA ASP A 649 34.01 19.90 26.79
C ASP A 649 34.06 20.40 28.26
N ASP A 650 35.22 20.88 28.73
CA ASP A 650 35.42 21.49 30.05
C ASP A 650 35.57 23.02 30.03
N GLY A 651 35.59 23.62 28.83
CA GLY A 651 35.74 25.05 28.60
C GLY A 651 37.16 25.60 28.79
N SER A 652 38.16 24.75 28.98
CA SER A 652 39.56 25.15 29.17
C SER A 652 40.24 25.68 27.90
N ALA A 653 39.71 25.36 26.72
CA ALA A 653 40.28 25.75 25.42
C ALA A 653 39.20 25.92 24.34
N LEU A 654 39.57 26.58 23.24
CA LEU A 654 38.75 26.65 22.02
C LEU A 654 38.90 25.35 21.20
N ILE A 655 37.82 24.86 20.58
CA ILE A 655 37.78 23.58 19.84
C ILE A 655 38.58 23.63 18.53
N SER A 656 38.75 24.80 17.92
CA SER A 656 39.45 24.94 16.65
C SER A 656 40.59 25.96 16.74
N ALA A 657 41.72 25.64 16.10
CA ALA A 657 42.84 26.56 15.89
C ALA A 657 42.66 27.48 14.65
N LYS A 658 41.44 27.55 14.07
CA LYS A 658 41.16 28.41 12.91
C LYS A 658 41.00 29.88 13.34
N ALA A 659 41.37 30.79 12.44
CA ALA A 659 41.49 32.23 12.66
C ALA A 659 40.18 33.00 12.94
N GLU A 660 39.02 32.33 12.96
CA GLU A 660 37.72 32.95 13.25
C GLU A 660 36.96 32.05 14.23
N THR A 661 37.07 32.36 15.52
CA THR A 661 36.22 31.74 16.55
C THR A 661 34.94 32.56 16.74
N LEU A 662 33.87 31.98 17.27
CA LEU A 662 32.64 32.73 17.56
C LEU A 662 32.85 33.92 18.52
N ALA A 663 33.96 33.96 19.26
CA ALA A 663 34.35 35.08 20.10
C ALA A 663 34.55 36.39 19.29
N ASP A 664 35.21 36.33 18.13
CA ASP A 664 35.54 37.53 17.34
C ASP A 664 34.29 38.23 16.77
N PRO A 665 33.31 37.52 16.15
CA PRO A 665 32.05 38.12 15.75
C PRO A 665 31.27 38.74 16.94
N ILE A 666 31.30 38.10 18.13
CA ILE A 666 30.64 38.65 19.33
C ILE A 666 31.31 39.97 19.74
N ILE A 667 32.64 40.01 19.81
CA ILE A 667 33.43 41.21 20.16
C ILE A 667 33.17 42.33 19.15
N ASN A 668 33.29 42.03 17.85
CA ASN A 668 33.12 43.00 16.77
C ASN A 668 31.71 43.62 16.81
N GLN A 669 30.68 42.78 16.96
CA GLN A 669 29.31 43.27 17.04
C GLN A 669 29.05 44.10 18.31
N HIS A 670 29.68 43.76 19.44
CA HIS A 670 29.65 44.59 20.64
C HIS A 670 30.30 45.95 20.40
N ALA A 671 31.47 46.00 19.77
CA ALA A 671 32.15 47.25 19.43
C ALA A 671 31.29 48.16 18.54
N TYR A 672 30.60 47.59 17.53
CA TYR A 672 29.66 48.35 16.70
C TYR A 672 28.44 48.87 17.46
N ASN A 673 28.05 48.21 18.56
CA ASN A 673 26.94 48.59 19.43
C ASN A 673 27.32 49.58 20.54
N ALA A 674 28.61 49.78 20.84
CA ALA A 674 29.07 50.62 21.95
C ALA A 674 28.51 52.05 21.92
N GLY A 675 28.53 52.70 20.75
CA GLY A 675 27.96 54.04 20.55
C GLY A 675 26.44 54.09 20.77
N LEU A 676 25.72 53.03 20.38
CA LEU A 676 24.27 52.92 20.56
C LEU A 676 23.87 52.82 22.04
N TYR A 677 24.64 52.10 22.86
CA TYR A 677 24.42 52.01 24.31
C TYR A 677 24.58 53.35 25.02
N ASN A 678 25.57 54.15 24.61
CA ASN A 678 25.80 55.48 25.18
C ASN A 678 24.69 56.45 24.75
N PHE A 679 24.28 56.39 23.47
CA PHE A 679 23.20 57.22 22.95
C PHE A 679 21.86 56.96 23.68
N THR A 680 21.53 55.69 23.94
CA THR A 680 20.27 55.33 24.65
C THR A 680 20.24 55.81 26.10
N ALA A 681 21.38 55.82 26.79
CA ALA A 681 21.49 56.35 28.15
C ALA A 681 21.22 57.87 28.21
N ASN A 682 21.65 58.61 27.18
CA ASN A 682 21.62 60.08 27.18
C ASN A 682 20.38 60.70 26.51
N SER A 683 19.63 59.94 25.70
CA SER A 683 18.40 60.45 25.07
C SER A 683 17.25 60.60 26.09
N THR A 684 16.36 61.57 25.89
CA THR A 684 15.06 61.67 26.60
C THR A 684 13.88 61.34 25.69
N ASP A 685 14.10 61.18 24.38
CA ASP A 685 13.10 60.81 23.38
C ASP A 685 12.88 59.29 23.42
N ILE A 686 11.72 58.87 23.93
CA ILE A 686 11.33 57.47 24.09
C ILE A 686 11.33 56.74 22.75
N SER A 687 10.89 57.39 21.67
CA SER A 687 10.82 56.78 20.34
C SER A 687 12.20 56.56 19.74
N LYS A 688 13.10 57.53 19.92
CA LYS A 688 14.52 57.34 19.57
C LYS A 688 15.15 56.19 20.36
N LYS A 689 14.84 56.04 21.65
CA LYS A 689 15.36 54.92 22.44
C LYS A 689 14.91 53.56 21.90
N MET A 690 13.65 53.44 21.49
CA MET A 690 13.15 52.19 20.92
C MET A 690 13.73 51.89 19.54
N LEU A 691 13.92 52.92 18.72
CA LEU A 691 14.60 52.77 17.44
C LEU A 691 16.05 52.31 17.62
N VAL A 692 16.75 52.86 18.62
CA VAL A 692 18.11 52.41 18.96
C VAL A 692 18.11 51.00 19.54
N ASP A 693 17.12 50.63 20.35
CA ASP A 693 16.97 49.26 20.85
C ASP A 693 16.70 48.24 19.71
N LEU A 694 15.98 48.63 18.67
CA LEU A 694 15.90 47.86 17.42
C LEU A 694 17.28 47.74 16.76
N LEU A 695 17.99 48.86 16.59
CA LEU A 695 19.31 48.87 15.97
C LEU A 695 20.34 48.02 16.73
N LEU A 696 20.25 47.91 18.07
CA LEU A 696 21.11 47.05 18.87
C LEU A 696 20.97 45.56 18.51
N ARG A 697 19.81 45.13 18.00
CA ARG A 697 19.48 43.74 17.62
C ARG A 697 19.80 43.39 16.17
N VAL A 698 20.19 44.40 15.39
CA VAL A 698 20.54 44.28 13.97
C VAL A 698 22.04 44.04 13.82
N GLU A 699 22.41 43.06 13.01
CA GLU A 699 23.81 42.79 12.68
C GLU A 699 24.41 43.97 11.91
N LYS A 700 25.61 44.42 12.30
CA LYS A 700 26.25 45.61 11.75
C LYS A 700 27.60 45.24 11.15
N LYS A 701 27.93 45.87 10.02
CA LYS A 701 29.25 45.74 9.40
C LYS A 701 30.24 46.81 9.86
N GLN A 702 29.72 47.88 10.48
CA GLN A 702 30.50 49.01 11.00
C GLN A 702 29.73 49.74 12.10
N ALA A 703 30.44 50.53 12.92
CA ALA A 703 29.83 51.33 13.97
C ALA A 703 28.96 52.47 13.41
N LEU A 704 27.90 52.83 14.15
CA LEU A 704 27.01 53.95 13.81
C LEU A 704 27.38 55.20 14.63
N SER A 705 27.50 56.34 13.96
CA SER A 705 27.67 57.65 14.60
C SER A 705 26.32 58.24 15.02
N ASP A 706 26.34 59.24 15.90
CA ASP A 706 25.13 60.00 16.28
C ASP A 706 24.43 60.64 15.06
N ALA A 707 25.20 61.03 14.04
CA ALA A 707 24.66 61.54 12.78
C ALA A 707 23.88 60.47 12.02
N HIS A 708 24.41 59.23 11.95
CA HIS A 708 23.69 58.10 11.35
C HIS A 708 22.37 57.84 12.09
N ILE A 709 22.40 57.80 13.44
CA ILE A 709 21.21 57.54 14.26
C ILE A 709 20.14 58.60 14.02
N ASN A 710 20.51 59.89 14.01
CA ASN A 710 19.56 60.97 13.75
C ASN A 710 18.99 60.94 12.33
N LYS A 711 19.79 60.53 11.33
CA LYS A 711 19.32 60.35 9.95
C LYS A 711 18.30 59.20 9.85
N ILE A 712 18.59 58.06 10.49
CA ILE A 712 17.66 56.91 10.55
C ILE A 712 16.35 57.30 11.28
N ASP A 713 16.43 58.06 12.38
CA ASP A 713 15.25 58.57 13.08
C ASP A 713 14.41 59.52 12.20
N SER A 714 15.06 60.38 11.41
CA SER A 714 14.38 61.22 10.42
C SER A 714 13.66 60.39 9.36
N TYR A 715 14.30 59.34 8.83
CA TYR A 715 13.67 58.42 7.90
C TYR A 715 12.49 57.69 8.54
N PHE A 716 12.61 57.23 9.77
CA PHE A 716 11.52 56.59 10.50
C PHE A 716 10.32 57.54 10.71
N LYS A 717 10.58 58.78 11.16
CA LYS A 717 9.55 59.79 11.40
C LYS A 717 8.83 60.23 10.12
N SER A 718 9.57 60.40 9.02
CA SER A 718 9.03 60.84 7.72
C SER A 718 8.41 59.72 6.88
N SER A 719 8.53 58.45 7.28
CA SER A 719 7.98 57.32 6.52
C SER A 719 6.57 56.97 6.99
N LYS A 720 5.68 56.72 6.03
CA LYS A 720 4.28 56.30 6.24
C LYS A 720 4.20 54.86 6.74
N ASP A 721 5.05 54.00 6.20
CA ASP A 721 5.09 52.56 6.47
C ASP A 721 6.53 52.04 6.47
N VAL A 722 6.69 50.75 6.77
CA VAL A 722 7.98 50.08 6.86
C VAL A 722 8.69 49.98 5.50
N ASN A 723 7.97 49.89 4.38
CA ASN A 723 8.57 49.77 3.05
C ASN A 723 9.18 51.10 2.61
N ALA A 724 8.45 52.21 2.80
CA ALA A 724 8.97 53.55 2.59
C ALA A 724 10.21 53.83 3.46
N PHE A 725 10.21 53.31 4.70
CA PHE A 725 11.37 53.38 5.58
C PHE A 725 12.56 52.56 5.05
N LEU A 726 12.35 51.28 4.74
CA LEU A 726 13.39 50.38 4.21
C LEU A 726 13.94 50.85 2.87
N LYS A 727 13.10 51.47 2.01
CA LYS A 727 13.51 52.07 0.75
C LYS A 727 14.51 53.19 0.99
N LYS A 728 14.19 54.15 1.86
CA LYS A 728 15.11 55.23 2.25
C LYS A 728 16.41 54.71 2.86
N ILE A 729 16.36 53.64 3.66
CA ILE A 729 17.56 52.98 4.18
C ILE A 729 18.41 52.40 3.04
N SER A 730 17.77 51.74 2.07
CA SER A 730 18.47 51.06 0.97
C SER A 730 19.05 51.99 -0.10
N GLU A 731 18.45 53.16 -0.27
CA GLU A 731 18.86 54.21 -1.21
C GLU A 731 19.85 55.20 -0.60
N ASP A 732 20.18 55.07 0.69
CA ASP A 732 21.16 55.93 1.34
C ASP A 732 22.56 55.73 0.74
N SER A 733 23.27 56.83 0.53
CA SER A 733 24.64 56.82 0.02
C SER A 733 25.66 56.30 1.04
N GLU A 734 25.34 56.35 2.34
CA GLU A 734 26.21 55.89 3.43
C GLU A 734 26.20 54.36 3.56
N PRO A 735 27.33 53.65 3.38
CA PRO A 735 27.40 52.19 3.50
C PRO A 735 26.94 51.67 4.87
N ALA A 736 27.18 52.46 5.92
CA ALA A 736 26.75 52.17 7.30
C ALA A 736 25.24 51.98 7.41
N ILE A 737 24.46 52.79 6.70
CA ILE A 737 23.00 52.81 6.74
C ILE A 737 22.46 51.79 5.74
N LYS A 738 22.98 51.80 4.52
CA LYS A 738 22.56 50.90 3.44
C LYS A 738 22.66 49.42 3.83
N SER A 739 23.74 49.04 4.52
CA SER A 739 23.95 47.66 4.98
C SER A 739 22.95 47.17 6.03
N LEU A 740 22.20 48.06 6.68
CA LEU A 740 21.22 47.70 7.71
C LEU A 740 19.91 47.16 7.15
N LYS A 741 19.63 47.33 5.85
CA LYS A 741 18.33 47.04 5.23
C LYS A 741 17.81 45.65 5.62
N THR A 742 18.56 44.59 5.35
CA THR A 742 18.15 43.21 5.60
C THR A 742 17.91 42.96 7.09
N GLY A 743 18.82 43.44 7.95
CA GLY A 743 18.68 43.25 9.38
C GLY A 743 17.50 44.02 9.99
N ILE A 744 17.26 45.26 9.54
CA ILE A 744 16.06 46.03 9.92
C ILE A 744 14.81 45.34 9.41
N GLN A 745 14.80 44.85 8.17
CA GLN A 745 13.66 44.16 7.58
C GLN A 745 13.27 42.90 8.37
N ASN A 746 14.26 42.17 8.91
CA ASN A 746 14.04 40.98 9.72
C ASN A 746 13.59 41.29 11.17
N GLU A 747 14.02 42.42 11.73
CA GLU A 747 13.71 42.82 13.11
C GLU A 747 12.47 43.73 13.23
N LEU A 748 12.08 44.39 12.13
CA LEU A 748 11.04 45.41 12.10
C LEU A 748 9.87 45.00 11.19
N PRO A 749 9.04 44.02 11.61
CA PRO A 749 7.81 43.74 10.88
C PRO A 749 6.89 44.97 10.89
N ALA A 750 6.02 45.08 9.89
CA ALA A 750 5.09 46.22 9.75
C ALA A 750 4.29 46.52 11.04
N ILE A 751 3.90 45.48 11.78
CA ILE A 751 3.20 45.62 13.07
C ILE A 751 4.08 46.34 14.10
N LEU A 752 5.35 45.95 14.23
CA LEU A 752 6.28 46.58 15.16
C LEU A 752 6.63 48.01 14.72
N PHE A 753 6.84 48.24 13.41
CA PHE A 753 7.01 49.59 12.86
C PHE A 753 5.87 50.50 13.28
N ASN A 754 4.64 50.05 13.09
CA ASN A 754 3.48 50.84 13.43
C ASN A 754 3.33 51.03 14.96
N GLN A 755 3.64 50.02 15.78
CA GLN A 755 3.69 50.18 17.24
C GLN A 755 4.69 51.27 17.65
N LEU A 756 5.88 51.30 17.05
CA LEU A 756 6.87 52.34 17.29
C LEU A 756 6.35 53.72 16.86
N LYS A 757 5.65 53.80 15.71
CA LYS A 757 5.03 55.05 15.24
C LYS A 757 3.95 55.53 16.21
N ILE A 758 3.08 54.65 16.67
CA ILE A 758 2.05 54.92 17.67
C ILE A 758 2.68 55.51 18.94
N GLN A 759 3.74 54.89 19.46
CA GLN A 759 4.42 55.40 20.66
C GLN A 759 5.09 56.75 20.43
N SER A 760 5.59 57.01 19.22
CA SER A 760 6.11 58.34 18.84
C SER A 760 5.06 59.43 18.80
N LEU A 761 3.84 59.10 18.36
CA LEU A 761 2.72 60.02 18.37
C LEU A 761 2.16 60.22 19.78
N ALA A 762 2.20 59.20 20.64
CA ALA A 762 1.69 59.27 22.02
C ALA A 762 2.61 60.04 22.98
N THR A 763 3.91 60.17 22.68
CA THR A 763 4.87 60.85 23.56
C THR A 763 4.53 62.34 23.74
N PRO A 764 4.27 63.13 22.68
CA PRO A 764 3.81 64.51 22.82
C PRO A 764 2.50 64.69 23.57
N LEU A 765 1.62 63.69 23.59
CA LEU A 765 0.35 63.75 24.34
C LEU A 765 0.56 63.82 25.86
N ARG A 766 1.70 63.34 26.36
CA ARG A 766 2.12 63.44 27.78
C ARG A 766 2.90 64.73 28.08
N GLY A 767 3.29 65.48 27.05
CA GLY A 767 4.15 66.66 27.17
C GLY A 767 3.39 67.94 27.50
N LYS A 768 4.11 68.98 27.95
CA LYS A 768 3.53 70.31 28.19
C LYS A 768 3.37 71.17 26.92
N ASN A 769 4.00 70.80 25.80
CA ASN A 769 3.99 71.55 24.54
C ASN A 769 2.65 71.43 23.78
N THR A 770 1.85 72.50 23.73
CA THR A 770 0.51 72.49 23.11
C THR A 770 0.54 72.28 21.58
N PRO A 771 1.40 72.94 20.78
CA PRO A 771 1.51 72.64 19.34
C PRO A 771 1.81 71.17 19.04
N GLN A 772 2.76 70.56 19.75
CA GLN A 772 3.11 69.15 19.56
C GLN A 772 1.98 68.22 20.02
N PHE A 773 1.28 68.55 21.11
CA PHE A 773 0.08 67.84 21.55
C PHE A 773 -0.99 67.83 20.45
N ASN A 774 -1.34 69.00 19.91
CA ASN A 774 -2.37 69.14 18.89
C ASN A 774 -1.99 68.43 17.60
N ASN A 775 -0.73 68.50 17.17
CA ASN A 775 -0.25 67.81 15.97
C ASN A 775 -0.33 66.28 16.14
N SER A 776 0.13 65.75 17.28
CA SER A 776 0.00 64.31 17.58
C SER A 776 -1.46 63.85 17.61
N LEU A 777 -2.33 64.61 18.27
CA LEU A 777 -3.76 64.29 18.35
C LEU A 777 -4.40 64.29 16.95
N LYS A 778 -4.08 65.29 16.12
CA LYS A 778 -4.54 65.37 14.74
C LYS A 778 -4.10 64.16 13.91
N MET A 779 -2.81 63.79 13.98
CA MET A 779 -2.29 62.63 13.23
C MET A 779 -2.93 61.31 13.68
N ILE A 780 -3.25 61.16 14.96
CA ILE A 780 -3.95 59.97 15.46
C ILE A 780 -5.40 59.95 14.97
N ASN A 781 -6.10 61.08 14.98
CA ASN A 781 -7.45 61.18 14.42
C ASN A 781 -7.47 60.90 12.92
N GLU A 782 -6.54 61.47 12.14
CA GLU A 782 -6.42 61.18 10.70
C GLU A 782 -6.17 59.68 10.43
N GLN A 783 -5.39 59.00 11.30
CA GLN A 783 -5.20 57.56 11.22
C GLN A 783 -6.48 56.78 11.55
N LEU A 784 -7.23 57.21 12.57
CA LEU A 784 -8.50 56.60 12.95
C LEU A 784 -9.54 56.76 11.84
N ASP A 785 -9.69 57.97 11.30
CA ASP A 785 -10.61 58.28 10.21
C ASP A 785 -10.33 57.40 8.98
N GLY A 786 -9.06 57.26 8.59
CA GLY A 786 -8.67 56.37 7.49
C GLY A 786 -8.97 54.88 7.76
N MET A 787 -8.86 54.42 9.03
CA MET A 787 -9.25 53.06 9.39
C MET A 787 -10.77 52.87 9.34
N THR A 788 -11.53 53.87 9.82
CA THR A 788 -12.99 53.87 9.81
C THR A 788 -13.54 53.92 8.39
N GLU A 789 -12.99 54.75 7.51
CA GLU A 789 -13.36 54.80 6.09
C GLU A 789 -13.07 53.47 5.38
N ALA A 790 -11.89 52.90 5.60
CA ALA A 790 -11.56 51.58 5.07
C ALA A 790 -12.54 50.51 5.55
N ARG A 791 -12.85 50.46 6.85
CA ARG A 791 -13.85 49.52 7.39
C ARG A 791 -15.23 49.74 6.78
N LYS A 792 -15.70 50.99 6.66
CA LYS A 792 -17.00 51.29 6.03
C LYS A 792 -17.06 50.75 4.60
N SER A 793 -16.00 50.94 3.82
CA SER A 793 -15.90 50.36 2.46
C SER A 793 -15.93 48.82 2.45
N PHE A 794 -15.38 48.18 3.49
CA PHE A 794 -15.47 46.72 3.65
C PHE A 794 -16.89 46.30 4.04
N SER A 795 -17.60 47.06 4.87
CA SER A 795 -18.99 46.80 5.22
C SER A 795 -19.90 46.82 3.98
N ASP A 796 -19.71 47.78 3.07
CA ASP A 796 -20.44 47.83 1.80
C ASP A 796 -20.15 46.59 0.91
N SER A 797 -18.93 46.07 1.00
CA SER A 797 -18.54 44.83 0.34
C SER A 797 -19.16 43.60 1.02
N ALA A 798 -19.24 43.58 2.36
CA ALA A 798 -19.87 42.52 3.14
C ALA A 798 -21.36 42.39 2.83
N ASP A 799 -22.06 43.51 2.62
CA ASP A 799 -23.48 43.51 2.22
C ASP A 799 -23.71 42.79 0.89
N LYS A 800 -22.77 42.90 -0.05
CA LYS A 800 -22.82 42.17 -1.33
C LYS A 800 -22.53 40.67 -1.19
N LEU A 801 -21.93 40.25 -0.07
CA LEU A 801 -21.55 38.86 0.24
C LEU A 801 -22.52 38.16 1.19
N LYS A 802 -23.56 38.86 1.68
CA LYS A 802 -24.59 38.30 2.57
C LYS A 802 -25.21 37.00 2.06
N PHE A 803 -25.34 36.82 0.74
CA PHE A 803 -25.88 35.60 0.15
C PHE A 803 -25.05 34.34 0.51
N LEU A 804 -23.74 34.47 0.81
CA LEU A 804 -22.93 33.34 1.26
C LEU A 804 -23.46 32.75 2.56
N ALA A 805 -24.13 33.56 3.40
CA ALA A 805 -24.77 33.07 4.63
C ALA A 805 -25.89 32.05 4.35
N ASP A 806 -26.50 32.12 3.17
CA ASP A 806 -27.61 31.27 2.75
C ASP A 806 -27.15 30.01 1.97
N VAL A 807 -25.85 29.92 1.61
CA VAL A 807 -25.28 28.75 0.92
C VAL A 807 -24.95 27.66 1.95
N ASP A 808 -25.59 26.50 1.80
CA ASP A 808 -25.32 25.29 2.60
C ASP A 808 -24.90 24.09 1.72
N GLN A 809 -24.60 22.96 2.36
CA GLN A 809 -24.16 21.73 1.70
C GLN A 809 -25.15 21.16 0.68
N THR A 810 -26.45 21.40 0.84
CA THR A 810 -27.47 20.93 -0.12
C THR A 810 -27.41 21.71 -1.43
N HIS A 811 -27.03 22.99 -1.38
CA HIS A 811 -26.82 23.82 -2.56
C HIS A 811 -25.54 23.43 -3.32
N LEU A 812 -24.47 23.09 -2.58
CA LEU A 812 -23.19 22.67 -3.13
C LEU A 812 -23.22 21.25 -3.71
N ALA A 813 -24.15 20.43 -3.24
CA ALA A 813 -24.42 19.10 -3.79
C ALA A 813 -25.43 19.12 -4.95
N ALA A 814 -26.01 20.28 -5.30
CA ALA A 814 -27.00 20.37 -6.36
C ALA A 814 -26.39 19.99 -7.72
N PRO A 815 -27.06 19.15 -8.54
CA PRO A 815 -26.51 18.66 -9.81
C PRO A 815 -26.07 19.76 -10.77
N GLN A 816 -26.76 20.90 -10.76
CA GLN A 816 -26.36 22.06 -11.56
C GLN A 816 -25.07 22.71 -11.09
N PHE A 817 -24.84 22.85 -9.79
CA PHE A 817 -23.58 23.37 -9.25
C PHE A 817 -22.42 22.43 -9.62
N VAL A 818 -22.63 21.12 -9.49
CA VAL A 818 -21.66 20.08 -9.89
C VAL A 818 -21.39 20.11 -11.39
N ARG A 819 -22.42 20.32 -12.21
CA ARG A 819 -22.29 20.42 -13.67
C ARG A 819 -21.58 21.69 -14.11
N GLU A 820 -21.96 22.85 -13.59
CA GLU A 820 -21.26 24.12 -13.89
C GLU A 820 -19.79 24.06 -13.45
N SER A 821 -19.50 23.37 -12.33
CA SER A 821 -18.13 23.11 -11.84
C SER A 821 -17.33 22.18 -12.75
N LYS A 822 -17.99 21.38 -13.59
CA LYS A 822 -17.36 20.47 -14.57
C LYS A 822 -17.29 21.06 -15.97
N ASP A 823 -18.29 21.86 -16.36
CA ASP A 823 -18.38 22.47 -17.69
C ASP A 823 -17.38 23.65 -17.84
N ASP A 824 -17.07 24.37 -16.75
CA ASP A 824 -16.03 25.40 -16.69
C ASP A 824 -15.27 25.33 -15.34
N PRO A 825 -14.45 24.28 -15.12
CA PRO A 825 -13.79 24.05 -13.84
C PRO A 825 -12.89 25.22 -13.45
N ASP A 826 -12.08 25.68 -14.39
CA ASP A 826 -11.11 26.75 -14.17
C ASP A 826 -11.81 28.09 -13.97
N GLY A 827 -12.83 28.42 -14.78
CA GLY A 827 -13.54 29.68 -14.68
C GLY A 827 -14.51 29.77 -13.50
N MET A 828 -15.05 28.65 -13.01
CA MET A 828 -15.84 28.64 -11.77
C MET A 828 -14.93 28.69 -10.54
N ARG A 829 -13.87 27.89 -10.52
CA ARG A 829 -12.86 27.89 -9.45
C ARG A 829 -12.22 29.27 -9.29
N ALA A 830 -11.71 29.86 -10.37
CA ALA A 830 -11.01 31.15 -10.35
C ALA A 830 -11.88 32.27 -9.75
N LYS A 831 -13.20 32.26 -10.00
CA LYS A 831 -14.13 33.27 -9.43
C LYS A 831 -14.24 33.17 -7.91
N PHE A 832 -14.30 31.95 -7.37
CA PHE A 832 -14.41 31.74 -5.92
C PHE A 832 -13.06 31.86 -5.21
N GLU A 833 -11.96 31.52 -5.89
CA GLU A 833 -10.59 31.78 -5.42
C GLU A 833 -10.31 33.28 -5.34
N ASP A 834 -10.64 34.06 -6.38
CA ASP A 834 -10.54 35.52 -6.37
C ASP A 834 -11.34 36.14 -5.20
N LEU A 835 -12.55 35.62 -4.95
CA LEU A 835 -13.37 36.10 -3.84
C LEU A 835 -12.78 35.72 -2.47
N ALA A 836 -12.22 34.50 -2.35
CA ALA A 836 -11.53 34.07 -1.13
C ALA A 836 -10.29 34.94 -0.87
N ASP A 837 -9.48 35.20 -1.90
CA ASP A 837 -8.29 36.05 -1.83
C ASP A 837 -8.62 37.50 -1.44
N LYS A 838 -9.76 38.03 -1.90
CA LYS A 838 -10.28 39.34 -1.49
C LYS A 838 -10.72 39.37 -0.03
N CYS A 839 -11.43 38.33 0.44
CA CYS A 839 -11.78 38.18 1.85
C CYS A 839 -10.52 38.10 2.72
N ASP A 840 -9.51 37.34 2.29
CA ASP A 840 -8.20 37.24 2.94
C ASP A 840 -7.54 38.62 3.10
N ALA A 841 -7.50 39.41 2.03
CA ALA A 841 -6.91 40.75 2.06
C ALA A 841 -7.65 41.70 3.03
N ILE A 842 -8.99 41.60 3.11
CA ILE A 842 -9.80 42.38 4.04
C ILE A 842 -9.56 41.93 5.48
N VAL A 843 -9.56 40.61 5.75
CA VAL A 843 -9.26 40.06 7.09
C VAL A 843 -7.88 40.51 7.55
N ASP A 844 -6.87 40.44 6.67
CA ASP A 844 -5.52 40.93 6.96
C ASP A 844 -5.51 42.41 7.33
N LYS A 845 -6.21 43.25 6.57
CA LYS A 845 -6.30 44.70 6.86
C LYS A 845 -7.00 44.96 8.19
N LEU A 846 -8.10 44.28 8.47
CA LEU A 846 -8.85 44.42 9.72
C LEU A 846 -8.04 43.91 10.93
N LEU A 847 -7.31 42.80 10.80
CA LEU A 847 -6.41 42.29 11.85
C LEU A 847 -5.30 43.29 12.16
N ARG A 848 -4.72 43.91 11.13
CA ARG A 848 -3.75 45.01 11.27
C ARG A 848 -4.39 46.20 11.99
N ASN A 849 -5.53 46.72 11.52
CA ASN A 849 -6.20 47.86 12.14
C ASN A 849 -6.57 47.58 13.60
N ARG A 850 -7.10 46.39 13.92
CA ARG A 850 -7.36 45.95 15.31
C ARG A 850 -6.11 46.03 16.19
N SER A 851 -4.97 45.55 15.68
CA SER A 851 -3.70 45.61 16.41
C SER A 851 -3.24 47.06 16.62
N LEU A 852 -3.44 47.93 15.63
CA LEU A 852 -3.09 49.34 15.72
C LEU A 852 -3.94 50.06 16.76
N ILE A 853 -5.27 49.88 16.70
CA ILE A 853 -6.18 50.48 17.67
C ILE A 853 -5.87 50.01 19.10
N LYS A 854 -5.62 48.71 19.31
CA LYS A 854 -5.21 48.19 20.63
C LYS A 854 -3.91 48.82 21.12
N ALA A 855 -2.91 48.95 20.25
CA ALA A 855 -1.66 49.60 20.60
C ALA A 855 -1.86 51.10 20.89
N GLN A 856 -2.71 51.78 20.12
CA GLN A 856 -3.04 53.18 20.30
C GLN A 856 -3.73 53.40 21.66
N LEU A 857 -4.77 52.62 21.96
CA LEU A 857 -5.48 52.62 23.25
C LEU A 857 -4.54 52.40 24.44
N ALA A 858 -3.58 51.47 24.31
CA ALA A 858 -2.59 51.22 25.36
C ALA A 858 -1.57 52.36 25.50
N SER A 859 -1.32 53.13 24.43
CA SER A 859 -0.30 54.18 24.39
C SER A 859 -0.81 55.56 24.81
N ILE A 860 -2.12 55.83 24.73
CA ILE A 860 -2.71 57.14 25.05
C ILE A 860 -2.60 57.43 26.57
N PRO A 861 -2.39 58.69 26.98
CA PRO A 861 -2.28 59.03 28.41
C PRO A 861 -3.57 58.79 29.18
N THR A 862 -3.44 58.42 30.45
CA THR A 862 -4.54 58.49 31.42
C THR A 862 -4.56 59.85 32.12
N SER A 863 -5.66 60.18 32.80
CA SER A 863 -5.79 61.40 33.62
C SER A 863 -4.64 61.58 34.61
N LYS A 864 -4.16 60.47 35.20
CA LYS A 864 -3.02 60.45 36.14
C LYS A 864 -1.67 60.77 35.51
N THR A 865 -1.52 60.51 34.21
CA THR A 865 -0.24 60.68 33.48
C THR A 865 -0.14 61.99 32.71
N LEU A 866 -1.21 62.80 32.72
CA LEU A 866 -1.22 64.11 32.09
C LEU A 866 -0.58 65.17 32.99
N PRO A 867 0.19 66.11 32.42
CA PRO A 867 0.79 67.19 33.19
C PRO A 867 -0.31 68.13 33.72
N GLN A 868 -0.26 68.43 35.01
CA GLN A 868 -1.13 69.41 35.66
C GLN A 868 -0.82 70.83 35.15
N GLY A 869 -1.87 71.64 34.91
CA GLY A 869 -1.73 72.99 34.37
C GLY A 869 -3.05 73.57 33.84
N PRO A 870 -3.04 74.81 33.31
CA PRO A 870 -4.26 75.53 32.91
C PRO A 870 -5.06 74.84 31.79
N PHE A 871 -4.41 74.03 30.95
CA PHE A 871 -5.05 73.29 29.85
C PHE A 871 -5.36 71.83 30.20
N TYR A 872 -5.24 71.41 31.48
CA TYR A 872 -5.42 70.02 31.88
C TYR A 872 -6.80 69.46 31.48
N PHE A 873 -7.89 70.17 31.82
CA PHE A 873 -9.25 69.71 31.54
C PHE A 873 -9.54 69.62 30.04
N GLU A 874 -9.11 70.61 29.25
CA GLU A 874 -9.28 70.61 27.79
C GLU A 874 -8.55 69.42 27.15
N ARG A 875 -7.29 69.19 27.55
CA ARG A 875 -6.49 68.08 27.03
C ARG A 875 -7.06 66.73 27.45
N TRP A 876 -7.54 66.61 28.68
CA TRP A 876 -8.15 65.38 29.17
C TRP A 876 -9.44 65.05 28.42
N ASN A 877 -10.32 66.02 28.19
CA ASN A 877 -11.55 65.80 27.43
C ASN A 877 -11.24 65.30 26.01
N ARG A 878 -10.32 65.96 25.29
CA ARG A 878 -9.91 65.51 23.95
C ARG A 878 -9.29 64.11 23.91
N ILE A 879 -8.50 63.76 24.94
CA ILE A 879 -7.94 62.41 25.06
C ILE A 879 -9.02 61.38 25.35
N ARG A 880 -10.02 61.72 26.18
CA ARG A 880 -11.15 60.86 26.47
C ARG A 880 -11.99 60.64 25.21
N ASP A 881 -12.31 61.70 24.48
CA ASP A 881 -13.10 61.61 23.25
C ASP A 881 -12.38 60.71 22.21
N LEU A 882 -11.07 60.91 21.98
CA LEU A 882 -10.26 60.00 21.15
C LEU A 882 -10.27 58.55 21.65
N LYS A 883 -10.24 58.34 22.97
CA LYS A 883 -10.28 56.99 23.55
C LYS A 883 -11.62 56.32 23.27
N ASP A 884 -12.72 57.05 23.42
CA ASP A 884 -14.07 56.55 23.15
C ASP A 884 -14.20 56.18 21.65
N ASP A 885 -13.76 57.05 20.74
CA ASP A 885 -13.77 56.80 19.28
C ASP A 885 -12.96 55.55 18.90
N LEU A 886 -11.78 55.38 19.49
CA LEU A 886 -10.93 54.19 19.28
C LEU A 886 -11.60 52.91 19.79
N GLN A 887 -12.32 52.97 20.92
CA GLN A 887 -13.02 51.81 21.47
C GLN A 887 -14.22 51.41 20.60
N GLU A 888 -14.98 52.40 20.10
CA GLU A 888 -16.08 52.16 19.16
C GLU A 888 -15.59 51.51 17.86
N GLU A 889 -14.51 52.05 17.28
CA GLU A 889 -13.95 51.48 16.06
C GLU A 889 -13.33 50.08 16.30
N GLN A 890 -12.76 49.82 17.49
CA GLN A 890 -12.29 48.47 17.83
C GLN A 890 -13.43 47.45 17.78
N ILE A 891 -14.57 47.76 18.38
CA ILE A 891 -15.76 46.88 18.39
C ILE A 891 -16.21 46.62 16.96
N ALA A 892 -16.32 47.67 16.15
CA ALA A 892 -16.80 47.57 14.79
C ALA A 892 -15.84 46.79 13.85
N ILE A 893 -14.53 46.89 14.08
CA ILE A 893 -13.53 46.04 13.40
C ILE A 893 -13.67 44.57 13.83
N GLU A 894 -13.92 44.29 15.11
CA GLU A 894 -14.11 42.92 15.60
C GLU A 894 -15.36 42.26 14.99
N GLU A 895 -16.45 43.02 14.83
CA GLU A 895 -17.64 42.56 14.10
C GLU A 895 -17.34 42.27 12.62
N SER A 896 -16.67 43.20 11.94
CA SER A 896 -16.29 43.03 10.53
C SER A 896 -15.37 41.82 10.33
N LEU A 897 -14.40 41.62 11.23
CA LEU A 897 -13.50 40.45 11.21
C LEU A 897 -14.28 39.15 11.27
N LYS A 898 -15.24 39.06 12.20
CA LYS A 898 -16.07 37.87 12.35
C LYS A 898 -16.83 37.57 11.05
N THR A 899 -17.47 38.59 10.47
CA THR A 899 -18.21 38.45 9.21
C THR A 899 -17.35 37.92 8.07
N PHE A 900 -16.18 38.51 7.83
CA PHE A 900 -15.31 38.08 6.74
C PHE A 900 -14.65 36.72 6.99
N GLN A 901 -14.33 36.38 8.24
CA GLN A 901 -13.84 35.04 8.60
C GLN A 901 -14.91 33.96 8.38
N ASP A 902 -16.19 34.27 8.62
CA ASP A 902 -17.30 33.37 8.34
C ASP A 902 -17.45 33.17 6.81
N TYR A 903 -17.38 34.23 6.01
CA TYR A 903 -17.38 34.12 4.54
C TYR A 903 -16.22 33.30 4.01
N GLN A 904 -15.01 33.52 4.54
CA GLN A 904 -13.83 32.76 4.15
C GLN A 904 -13.96 31.28 4.47
N THR A 905 -14.60 30.93 5.59
CA THR A 905 -14.90 29.53 5.95
C THR A 905 -15.85 28.90 4.94
N ARG A 906 -16.85 29.65 4.46
CA ARG A 906 -17.82 29.16 3.48
C ARG A 906 -17.24 29.04 2.07
N LEU A 907 -16.25 29.84 1.73
CA LEU A 907 -15.55 29.77 0.45
C LEU A 907 -14.51 28.64 0.44
N SER A 908 -13.63 28.61 1.44
CA SER A 908 -12.38 27.83 1.40
C SER A 908 -12.27 26.78 2.52
N GLY A 909 -13.27 26.66 3.39
CA GLY A 909 -13.25 25.68 4.47
C GLY A 909 -13.44 24.24 3.99
N PRO A 910 -13.32 23.25 4.90
CA PRO A 910 -13.45 21.81 4.58
C PRO A 910 -14.80 21.40 4.00
N SER A 911 -15.82 22.23 4.25
CA SER A 911 -17.18 22.10 3.72
C SER A 911 -17.56 23.36 2.92
N GLY A 912 -16.57 24.05 2.36
CA GLY A 912 -16.74 25.28 1.60
C GLY A 912 -16.95 25.04 0.09
N ILE A 913 -17.28 26.12 -0.61
CA ILE A 913 -17.58 26.14 -2.05
C ILE A 913 -16.41 25.59 -2.89
N LEU A 914 -15.17 26.00 -2.62
CA LEU A 914 -13.99 25.54 -3.36
C LEU A 914 -13.75 24.04 -3.20
N LYS A 915 -13.98 23.51 -2.00
CA LYS A 915 -13.88 22.08 -1.73
C LYS A 915 -14.99 21.30 -2.43
N ALA A 916 -16.21 21.85 -2.48
CA ALA A 916 -17.30 21.25 -3.26
C ALA A 916 -17.01 21.25 -4.77
N ILE A 917 -16.37 22.29 -5.31
CA ILE A 917 -15.88 22.32 -6.70
C ILE A 917 -14.82 21.22 -6.91
N ASP A 918 -13.85 21.09 -6.00
CA ASP A 918 -12.84 20.02 -6.07
C ASP A 918 -13.48 18.62 -6.03
N ASP A 919 -14.45 18.40 -5.15
CA ASP A 919 -15.16 17.14 -5.02
C ASP A 919 -16.07 16.86 -6.24
N ALA A 920 -16.64 17.91 -6.85
CA ALA A 920 -17.38 17.83 -8.10
C ALA A 920 -16.46 17.44 -9.27
N ILE A 921 -15.30 18.11 -9.42
CA ILE A 921 -14.29 17.82 -10.46
C ILE A 921 -13.74 16.41 -10.30
N ALA A 922 -13.46 15.97 -9.06
CA ALA A 922 -12.95 14.63 -8.76
C ALA A 922 -13.96 13.49 -9.03
N GLY A 923 -15.19 13.81 -9.44
CA GLY A 923 -16.14 12.83 -9.99
C GLY A 923 -16.80 11.90 -8.98
N LYS A 924 -16.82 12.25 -7.69
CA LYS A 924 -17.15 11.29 -6.61
C LYS A 924 -18.62 10.97 -6.36
N LYS A 925 -19.62 11.47 -7.12
CA LYS A 925 -21.04 11.10 -6.91
C LYS A 925 -21.90 11.18 -8.18
N ASN A 926 -22.72 10.16 -8.42
CA ASN A 926 -23.90 10.11 -9.31
C ASN A 926 -24.92 9.12 -8.69
N ASP A 927 -26.21 9.23 -9.05
CA ASP A 927 -27.30 8.68 -8.24
C ASP A 927 -28.23 7.65 -8.95
N TYR A 928 -28.62 6.55 -8.29
CA TYR A 928 -29.54 5.50 -8.78
C TYR A 928 -30.72 5.25 -7.83
N TYR A 929 -31.89 4.86 -8.37
CA TYR A 929 -33.10 4.52 -7.62
C TYR A 929 -33.10 3.06 -7.14
N GLU A 930 -33.35 2.83 -5.85
CA GLU A 930 -33.60 1.51 -5.26
C GLU A 930 -35.10 1.31 -5.04
N PRO A 931 -35.80 0.47 -5.84
CA PRO A 931 -37.20 0.17 -5.61
C PRO A 931 -37.39 -0.51 -4.25
N ALA A 932 -38.42 -0.12 -3.48
CA ALA A 932 -38.75 -0.82 -2.24
C ALA A 932 -38.90 -2.32 -2.54
N THR A 933 -38.20 -3.21 -1.81
CA THR A 933 -38.05 -4.68 -2.02
C THR A 933 -36.84 -5.17 -2.81
N PHE A 934 -35.94 -4.30 -3.27
CA PHE A 934 -34.68 -4.68 -3.92
C PHE A 934 -33.48 -4.15 -3.14
N THR A 935 -32.36 -4.89 -3.19
CA THR A 935 -31.02 -4.41 -2.82
C THR A 935 -30.21 -4.16 -4.08
N THR A 936 -29.50 -3.02 -4.11
CA THR A 936 -28.70 -2.58 -5.27
C THR A 936 -27.20 -2.74 -5.05
N SER A 937 -26.48 -3.21 -6.08
CA SER A 937 -25.00 -3.28 -6.05
C SER A 937 -24.39 -3.00 -7.43
N ILE A 938 -23.21 -2.37 -7.45
CA ILE A 938 -22.46 -2.09 -8.68
C ILE A 938 -21.43 -3.21 -8.94
N VAL A 939 -21.44 -3.76 -10.15
CA VAL A 939 -20.47 -4.74 -10.63
C VAL A 939 -19.49 -4.06 -11.59
N LYS A 940 -18.21 -3.99 -11.20
CA LYS A 940 -17.15 -3.34 -11.99
C LYS A 940 -16.62 -4.23 -13.12
N ALA A 941 -16.37 -3.64 -14.29
CA ALA A 941 -15.75 -4.31 -15.43
C ALA A 941 -14.36 -4.87 -15.04
N GLY A 942 -14.22 -6.20 -14.95
CA GLY A 942 -12.97 -6.90 -14.63
C GLY A 942 -13.03 -7.85 -13.45
N ASN A 943 -14.02 -7.73 -12.55
CA ASN A 943 -14.23 -8.70 -11.46
C ASN A 943 -15.22 -9.79 -11.88
N SER A 944 -14.82 -10.65 -12.83
CA SER A 944 -15.44 -11.97 -13.03
C SER A 944 -14.47 -13.03 -12.53
N ILE A 945 -14.57 -13.36 -11.23
CA ILE A 945 -14.07 -14.65 -10.76
C ILE A 945 -15.11 -15.69 -11.16
N THR A 946 -14.72 -16.55 -12.09
CA THR A 946 -15.40 -17.76 -12.55
C THR A 946 -15.95 -18.61 -11.40
N THR A 947 -17.25 -18.96 -11.47
CA THR A 947 -17.76 -20.34 -11.32
C THR A 947 -19.26 -20.44 -11.68
N ALA A 948 -19.56 -20.50 -12.98
CA ALA A 948 -20.63 -21.34 -13.54
C ALA A 948 -20.51 -21.35 -15.07
N PRO A 949 -20.80 -22.48 -15.76
CA PRO A 949 -20.85 -22.51 -17.22
C PRO A 949 -21.91 -21.54 -17.73
N PRO A 950 -21.77 -20.99 -18.95
CA PRO A 950 -22.75 -20.07 -19.53
C PRO A 950 -24.08 -20.81 -19.68
N VAL A 951 -25.05 -20.47 -18.84
CA VAL A 951 -26.46 -20.80 -19.12
C VAL A 951 -26.81 -20.01 -20.37
N ALA A 952 -27.20 -20.73 -21.42
CA ALA A 952 -27.64 -20.16 -22.69
C ALA A 952 -28.63 -19.00 -22.46
N ALA A 953 -28.48 -17.93 -23.25
CA ALA A 953 -29.30 -16.73 -23.21
C ALA A 953 -30.81 -17.05 -23.20
N THR A 954 -31.48 -16.78 -22.08
CA THR A 954 -32.95 -16.83 -21.96
C THR A 954 -33.58 -15.55 -21.42
N SER A 955 -32.81 -14.47 -21.20
CA SER A 955 -33.31 -13.27 -20.54
C SER A 955 -33.91 -12.22 -21.47
N ILE A 956 -34.91 -11.50 -20.97
CA ILE A 956 -35.53 -10.32 -21.61
C ILE A 956 -34.66 -9.08 -21.47
N ALA A 957 -34.63 -8.27 -22.52
CA ALA A 957 -34.07 -6.92 -22.53
C ALA A 957 -35.19 -5.88 -22.77
N ALA A 958 -35.44 -4.99 -21.82
CA ALA A 958 -36.27 -3.82 -22.02
C ALA A 958 -35.38 -2.57 -22.14
N SER A 959 -35.54 -1.80 -23.21
CA SER A 959 -34.82 -0.56 -23.46
C SER A 959 -35.75 0.64 -23.40
N ALA A 960 -35.36 1.70 -22.70
CA ALA A 960 -36.10 2.96 -22.65
C ALA A 960 -35.33 4.03 -23.45
N SER A 961 -35.93 4.55 -24.54
CA SER A 961 -35.28 5.56 -25.39
C SER A 961 -35.76 6.98 -25.02
N LEU A 962 -34.98 7.74 -24.25
CA LEU A 962 -35.34 9.07 -23.73
C LEU A 962 -35.54 10.15 -24.83
N GLY A 963 -36.80 10.59 -25.02
CA GLY A 963 -37.21 11.59 -26.01
C GLY A 963 -36.98 13.06 -25.60
N SER A 964 -36.27 13.77 -26.49
CA SER A 964 -36.09 15.21 -26.81
C SER A 964 -36.25 16.39 -25.83
N SER A 965 -36.75 16.28 -24.58
CA SER A 965 -36.80 17.47 -23.68
C SER A 965 -36.67 17.22 -22.17
N GLY A 966 -36.56 15.99 -21.70
CA GLY A 966 -36.46 15.70 -20.25
C GLY A 966 -35.02 15.80 -19.75
N LYS A 967 -34.79 16.55 -18.67
CA LYS A 967 -33.53 16.49 -17.89
C LYS A 967 -33.46 15.10 -17.23
N VAL A 968 -32.36 14.37 -17.39
CA VAL A 968 -32.15 13.10 -16.68
C VAL A 968 -31.95 13.44 -15.20
N ASN A 969 -32.94 13.09 -14.39
CA ASN A 969 -32.97 13.35 -12.96
C ASN A 969 -32.45 12.11 -12.21
N ASN A 970 -31.13 12.07 -11.96
CA ASN A 970 -30.51 11.09 -11.07
C ASN A 970 -30.71 11.58 -9.61
N PHE A 971 -31.19 10.73 -8.70
CA PHE A 971 -31.52 11.09 -7.29
C PHE A 971 -30.92 10.14 -6.23
N LEU A 972 -29.94 10.65 -5.45
CA LEU A 972 -29.15 10.19 -4.25
C LEU A 972 -28.80 8.68 -4.10
N THR A 973 -27.63 8.15 -3.68
CA THR A 973 -26.19 8.52 -3.58
C THR A 973 -25.39 7.21 -3.76
N GLY A 974 -24.43 7.13 -4.69
CA GLY A 974 -23.56 5.96 -4.89
C GLY A 974 -22.38 6.19 -5.87
N ASP A 975 -21.55 5.15 -6.09
CA ASP A 975 -20.47 5.16 -7.09
C ASP A 975 -21.04 5.24 -8.51
N ARG A 976 -20.30 5.84 -9.45
CA ARG A 976 -20.65 5.88 -10.88
C ARG A 976 -20.42 4.51 -11.54
N LEU A 977 -21.32 4.10 -12.45
CA LEU A 977 -21.04 3.04 -13.43
C LEU A 977 -20.10 3.58 -14.53
N GLU A 978 -18.89 3.05 -14.63
CA GLU A 978 -17.97 3.28 -15.76
C GLU A 978 -18.45 2.53 -17.02
N PRO A 979 -17.98 2.87 -18.23
CA PRO A 979 -18.29 2.10 -19.44
C PRO A 979 -17.94 0.62 -19.26
N GLY A 980 -18.96 -0.25 -19.26
CA GLY A 980 -18.83 -1.69 -19.00
C GLY A 980 -19.28 -2.15 -17.61
N ASP A 981 -19.55 -1.26 -16.67
CA ASP A 981 -20.11 -1.60 -15.36
C ASP A 981 -21.63 -1.87 -15.45
N LYS A 982 -22.17 -2.67 -14.52
CA LYS A 982 -23.62 -2.96 -14.42
C LYS A 982 -24.15 -2.67 -13.02
N CYS A 983 -25.36 -2.10 -12.92
CA CYS A 983 -26.10 -2.03 -11.65
C CYS A 983 -26.97 -3.28 -11.52
N GLU A 984 -26.84 -3.99 -10.40
CA GLU A 984 -27.53 -5.24 -10.11
C GLU A 984 -28.62 -4.99 -9.06
N TYR A 985 -29.84 -5.42 -9.35
CA TYR A 985 -31.02 -5.30 -8.49
C TYR A 985 -31.43 -6.69 -8.01
N LYS A 986 -31.22 -6.99 -6.72
CA LYS A 986 -31.56 -8.28 -6.10
C LYS A 986 -32.81 -8.18 -5.24
N MET A 987 -33.78 -9.05 -5.47
CA MET A 987 -34.99 -9.17 -4.66
C MET A 987 -34.85 -10.35 -3.69
N ASP A 988 -35.19 -10.13 -2.42
CA ASP A 988 -35.41 -11.19 -1.44
C ASP A 988 -36.79 -11.02 -0.81
N HIS A 989 -37.73 -11.89 -1.18
CA HIS A 989 -39.13 -11.78 -0.78
C HIS A 989 -39.49 -12.88 0.21
N THR A 990 -39.84 -12.48 1.44
CA THR A 990 -40.26 -13.39 2.50
C THR A 990 -41.74 -13.19 2.85
N ILE A 991 -42.52 -14.27 2.81
CA ILE A 991 -43.95 -14.31 3.18
C ILE A 991 -44.11 -15.27 4.37
N ILE A 992 -44.69 -14.81 5.49
CA ILE A 992 -44.88 -15.62 6.70
C ILE A 992 -46.38 -15.83 6.92
N ASN A 993 -46.87 -17.07 6.86
CA ASN A 993 -48.29 -17.39 7.06
C ASN A 993 -48.50 -18.64 7.95
N GLY A 994 -49.59 -18.64 8.73
CA GLY A 994 -50.08 -19.77 9.54
C GLY A 994 -49.58 -19.81 11.00
N GLN A 995 -50.18 -20.71 11.78
CA GLN A 995 -49.71 -21.14 13.11
C GLN A 995 -49.47 -22.67 13.08
N PRO A 996 -48.23 -23.15 13.22
CA PRO A 996 -46.99 -22.36 13.35
C PRO A 996 -46.62 -21.63 12.04
N PRO A 997 -45.85 -20.54 12.11
CA PRO A 997 -45.50 -19.74 10.93
C PRO A 997 -44.67 -20.57 9.95
N THR A 998 -45.20 -20.73 8.73
CA THR A 998 -44.41 -21.23 7.59
C THR A 998 -43.86 -20.03 6.82
N THR A 999 -42.53 -19.96 6.73
CA THR A 999 -41.81 -18.92 6.00
C THR A 999 -41.59 -19.37 4.56
N PHE A 1000 -42.15 -18.63 3.60
CA PHE A 1000 -41.86 -18.77 2.17
C PHE A 1000 -40.82 -17.71 1.79
N ARG A 1001 -39.74 -18.10 1.11
CA ARG A 1001 -38.69 -17.19 0.63
C ARG A 1001 -38.45 -17.38 -0.87
N ALA A 1002 -38.47 -16.29 -1.62
CA ALA A 1002 -38.17 -16.27 -3.06
C ALA A 1002 -37.13 -15.20 -3.39
N GLN A 1003 -36.22 -15.50 -4.34
CA GLN A 1003 -35.23 -14.54 -4.84
C GLN A 1003 -35.31 -14.40 -6.35
N GLY A 1004 -35.11 -13.18 -6.84
CA GLY A 1004 -34.99 -12.83 -8.26
C GLY A 1004 -34.01 -11.66 -8.45
N GLN A 1005 -33.53 -11.45 -9.67
CA GLN A 1005 -32.50 -10.47 -10.00
C GLN A 1005 -32.66 -9.87 -11.41
N PHE A 1006 -32.38 -8.57 -11.57
CA PHE A 1006 -32.23 -7.93 -12.87
C PHE A 1006 -31.05 -6.93 -12.87
N THR A 1007 -30.49 -6.64 -14.05
CA THR A 1007 -29.41 -5.67 -14.23
C THR A 1007 -29.84 -4.48 -15.08
N GLU A 1008 -29.30 -3.31 -14.76
CA GLU A 1008 -29.35 -2.09 -15.57
C GLU A 1008 -27.96 -1.83 -16.18
N SER A 1009 -27.93 -1.52 -17.48
CA SER A 1009 -26.71 -1.25 -18.25
C SER A 1009 -26.90 -0.10 -19.25
N TYR A 1010 -25.77 0.47 -19.69
CA TYR A 1010 -25.72 1.55 -20.68
C TYR A 1010 -24.94 1.08 -21.91
N ASP A 1011 -25.56 1.16 -23.09
CA ASP A 1011 -24.85 0.93 -24.35
C ASP A 1011 -24.35 2.28 -24.91
N GLN A 1012 -23.03 2.48 -24.95
CA GLN A 1012 -22.41 3.36 -25.93
C GLN A 1012 -22.09 2.53 -27.18
N THR A 1013 -23.08 2.26 -28.02
CA THR A 1013 -22.80 1.75 -29.36
C THR A 1013 -22.59 2.92 -30.32
N ASP A 1014 -21.55 2.81 -31.14
CA ASP A 1014 -21.27 3.74 -32.24
C ASP A 1014 -22.42 3.73 -33.27
N SER A 1015 -23.31 4.73 -33.17
CA SER A 1015 -24.33 5.18 -34.13
C SER A 1015 -25.60 4.31 -34.34
N PRO A 1016 -26.78 4.96 -34.42
CA PRO A 1016 -27.23 5.55 -35.69
C PRO A 1016 -27.26 7.08 -35.70
N ALA A 1017 -27.26 7.65 -36.91
CA ALA A 1017 -27.03 9.05 -37.24
C ALA A 1017 -27.86 10.10 -36.45
N PRO A 1018 -27.28 11.29 -36.16
CA PRO A 1018 -27.97 12.38 -35.49
C PRO A 1018 -29.15 12.89 -36.34
N SER A 1019 -30.35 12.86 -35.77
CA SER A 1019 -31.52 13.51 -36.36
C SER A 1019 -31.43 15.02 -36.13
N LYS A 1020 -31.27 15.81 -37.20
CA LYS A 1020 -31.31 17.27 -37.13
C LYS A 1020 -32.71 17.75 -36.75
N LEU A 1021 -32.82 18.54 -35.68
CA LEU A 1021 -34.01 19.37 -35.46
C LEU A 1021 -33.95 20.62 -36.36
N LYS A 1022 -35.11 21.28 -36.57
CA LYS A 1022 -35.29 22.44 -37.47
C LYS A 1022 -34.43 23.67 -37.11
N ASP A 1023 -33.77 23.64 -35.96
CA ASP A 1023 -33.00 24.71 -35.31
C ASP A 1023 -31.49 24.38 -35.19
N GLY A 1024 -31.00 23.33 -35.86
CA GLY A 1024 -29.56 23.12 -36.08
C GLY A 1024 -28.75 22.56 -34.89
N LYS A 1025 -29.38 22.24 -33.76
CA LYS A 1025 -28.72 21.56 -32.62
C LYS A 1025 -28.77 20.04 -32.78
N ILE A 1026 -27.63 19.38 -32.55
CA ILE A 1026 -27.49 17.92 -32.47
C ILE A 1026 -27.68 17.48 -31.01
N LYS A 1027 -28.52 16.47 -30.74
CA LYS A 1027 -28.64 15.83 -29.41
C LYS A 1027 -28.16 14.37 -29.48
N LYS A 1028 -27.26 13.98 -28.58
CA LYS A 1028 -26.83 12.60 -28.33
C LYS A 1028 -27.81 11.97 -27.31
N GLN A 1029 -28.38 10.81 -27.62
CA GLN A 1029 -29.40 10.14 -26.80
C GLN A 1029 -28.74 9.00 -26.02
N GLU A 1030 -28.88 8.97 -24.70
CA GLU A 1030 -28.40 7.86 -23.86
C GLU A 1030 -29.55 6.85 -23.67
N GLU A 1031 -29.37 5.60 -24.12
CA GLU A 1031 -30.34 4.51 -23.95
C GLU A 1031 -29.96 3.66 -22.73
N ARG A 1032 -30.94 3.34 -21.88
CA ARG A 1032 -30.77 2.42 -20.75
C ARG A 1032 -31.43 1.08 -21.05
N THR A 1033 -30.72 -0.01 -20.77
CA THR A 1033 -31.18 -1.38 -21.01
C THR A 1033 -31.29 -2.13 -19.69
N PHE A 1034 -32.46 -2.71 -19.44
CA PHE A 1034 -32.77 -3.53 -18.27
C PHE A 1034 -32.90 -5.00 -18.67
N ASN A 1035 -32.06 -5.86 -18.09
CA ASN A 1035 -32.02 -7.29 -18.38
C ASN A 1035 -32.44 -8.11 -17.17
N VAL A 1036 -33.34 -9.07 -17.33
CA VAL A 1036 -33.71 -10.00 -16.23
C VAL A 1036 -32.62 -11.06 -16.08
N ASP A 1037 -31.85 -11.05 -15.00
CA ASP A 1037 -30.77 -12.05 -14.80
C ASP A 1037 -31.32 -13.37 -14.21
N GLN A 1038 -32.28 -13.27 -13.29
CA GLN A 1038 -32.90 -14.42 -12.62
C GLN A 1038 -34.36 -14.11 -12.25
N ILE A 1039 -35.30 -14.94 -12.72
CA ILE A 1039 -36.70 -14.83 -12.29
C ILE A 1039 -36.90 -15.30 -10.84
N PRO A 1040 -37.93 -14.81 -10.13
CA PRO A 1040 -38.23 -15.28 -8.77
C PRO A 1040 -38.41 -16.80 -8.67
N THR A 1041 -37.58 -17.45 -7.83
CA THR A 1041 -37.64 -18.89 -7.50
C THR A 1041 -37.68 -19.11 -5.98
N GLN A 1042 -38.41 -20.14 -5.51
CA GLN A 1042 -38.54 -20.48 -4.09
C GLN A 1042 -37.30 -21.23 -3.56
N ILE A 1043 -36.80 -20.85 -2.37
CA ILE A 1043 -35.52 -21.35 -1.82
C ILE A 1043 -35.70 -22.42 -0.72
N GLN A 1044 -36.87 -22.50 -0.06
CA GLN A 1044 -37.16 -23.49 0.98
C GLN A 1044 -38.39 -24.34 0.65
N LEU A 1045 -38.21 -25.66 0.57
CA LEU A 1045 -39.26 -26.66 0.33
C LEU A 1045 -39.83 -27.20 1.66
N PRO A 1046 -41.14 -27.08 1.94
CA PRO A 1046 -41.85 -28.09 2.72
C PRO A 1046 -42.01 -29.33 1.83
N SER A 1047 -41.72 -30.50 2.39
CA SER A 1047 -41.77 -31.81 1.73
C SER A 1047 -43.19 -32.16 1.23
N SER A 1048 -43.61 -31.63 0.09
CA SER A 1048 -44.53 -32.24 -0.88
C SER A 1048 -44.89 -31.25 -2.00
N ARG A 1049 -44.72 -31.71 -3.26
CA ARG A 1049 -45.18 -31.11 -4.53
C ARG A 1049 -44.48 -29.82 -4.99
N GLN A 1050 -43.41 -30.00 -5.77
CA GLN A 1050 -43.07 -29.06 -6.85
C GLN A 1050 -44.13 -29.16 -7.95
N THR A 1051 -45.15 -28.32 -7.88
CA THR A 1051 -45.94 -27.95 -9.05
C THR A 1051 -45.85 -26.43 -9.16
N GLY A 1052 -45.64 -25.88 -10.36
CA GLY A 1052 -45.51 -24.45 -10.65
C GLY A 1052 -46.78 -23.61 -10.37
N SER A 1053 -47.56 -23.99 -9.37
CA SER A 1053 -48.91 -23.51 -9.05
C SER A 1053 -49.01 -22.85 -7.67
N ASP A 1054 -47.92 -22.68 -6.90
CA ASP A 1054 -47.95 -22.01 -5.59
C ASP A 1054 -48.36 -20.53 -5.75
N PRO A 1055 -49.48 -20.07 -5.15
CA PRO A 1055 -49.91 -18.67 -5.22
C PRO A 1055 -48.87 -17.67 -4.71
N ARG A 1056 -48.00 -18.07 -3.76
CA ARG A 1056 -46.94 -17.22 -3.18
C ARG A 1056 -45.79 -16.96 -4.14
N LEU A 1057 -45.50 -17.93 -5.01
CA LEU A 1057 -44.52 -17.76 -6.09
C LEU A 1057 -45.08 -16.82 -7.17
N LYS A 1058 -46.39 -16.89 -7.47
CA LYS A 1058 -47.06 -15.95 -8.38
C LYS A 1058 -47.01 -14.52 -7.85
N GLU A 1059 -47.28 -14.33 -6.56
CA GLU A 1059 -47.17 -13.03 -5.88
C GLU A 1059 -45.74 -12.47 -5.92
N SER A 1060 -44.73 -13.31 -5.70
CA SER A 1060 -43.32 -12.91 -5.78
C SER A 1060 -42.91 -12.49 -7.19
N LYS A 1061 -43.42 -13.17 -8.23
CA LYS A 1061 -43.25 -12.75 -9.63
C LYS A 1061 -43.90 -11.40 -9.91
N VAL A 1062 -45.12 -11.16 -9.41
CA VAL A 1062 -45.79 -9.85 -9.55
C VAL A 1062 -44.98 -8.74 -8.89
N ASN A 1063 -44.49 -8.96 -7.67
CA ASN A 1063 -43.70 -7.99 -6.92
C ASN A 1063 -42.38 -7.65 -7.65
N PHE A 1064 -41.70 -8.66 -8.20
CA PHE A 1064 -40.48 -8.49 -8.99
C PHE A 1064 -40.68 -7.62 -10.24
N TYR A 1065 -41.62 -7.99 -11.11
CA TYR A 1065 -41.85 -7.27 -12.36
C TYR A 1065 -42.45 -5.88 -12.15
N MET A 1066 -43.26 -5.68 -11.11
CA MET A 1066 -43.70 -4.33 -10.70
C MET A 1066 -42.52 -3.49 -10.22
N GLY A 1067 -41.57 -4.05 -9.47
CA GLY A 1067 -40.35 -3.34 -9.06
C GLY A 1067 -39.46 -2.95 -10.25
N MET A 1068 -39.25 -3.88 -11.19
CA MET A 1068 -38.54 -3.60 -12.45
C MET A 1068 -39.25 -2.52 -13.28
N ALA A 1069 -40.59 -2.56 -13.37
CA ALA A 1069 -41.38 -1.53 -14.05
C ALA A 1069 -41.21 -0.15 -13.39
N VAL A 1070 -41.15 -0.06 -12.06
CA VAL A 1070 -40.87 1.20 -11.36
C VAL A 1070 -39.46 1.70 -11.68
N ALA A 1071 -38.46 0.82 -11.71
CA ALA A 1071 -37.09 1.19 -12.09
C ALA A 1071 -37.01 1.74 -13.52
N ILE A 1072 -37.68 1.10 -14.49
CA ILE A 1072 -37.77 1.57 -15.88
C ILE A 1072 -38.45 2.94 -15.95
N VAL A 1073 -39.57 3.12 -15.25
CA VAL A 1073 -40.33 4.37 -15.25
C VAL A 1073 -39.56 5.49 -14.52
N ALA A 1074 -38.73 5.17 -13.54
CA ALA A 1074 -37.87 6.11 -12.83
C ALA A 1074 -36.84 6.79 -13.75
N CYS A 1075 -36.52 6.19 -14.90
CA CYS A 1075 -35.62 6.78 -15.89
C CYS A 1075 -36.23 7.97 -16.64
N PHE A 1076 -37.52 8.24 -16.49
CA PHE A 1076 -38.24 9.30 -17.21
C PHE A 1076 -38.46 10.52 -16.30
N ASP A 1077 -38.42 11.72 -16.90
CA ASP A 1077 -38.76 12.98 -16.21
C ASP A 1077 -40.26 12.99 -15.83
N PRO A 1078 -40.64 13.31 -14.57
CA PRO A 1078 -42.03 13.52 -14.15
C PRO A 1078 -42.85 14.43 -15.07
N SER A 1079 -42.18 15.38 -15.72
CA SER A 1079 -42.73 16.37 -16.64
C SER A 1079 -42.85 15.85 -18.09
N ASN A 1080 -42.21 14.73 -18.41
CA ASN A 1080 -42.20 14.10 -19.73
C ASN A 1080 -42.29 12.55 -19.63
N PRO A 1081 -43.45 12.01 -19.20
CA PRO A 1081 -43.66 10.57 -19.06
C PRO A 1081 -43.60 9.83 -20.40
N PRO A 1082 -43.56 8.47 -20.38
CA PRO A 1082 -43.58 7.67 -21.60
C PRO A 1082 -44.70 8.06 -22.55
N SER A 1083 -44.34 8.31 -23.82
CA SER A 1083 -45.24 8.84 -24.85
C SER A 1083 -44.92 8.23 -26.21
N LYS A 1084 -45.73 8.49 -27.24
CA LYS A 1084 -45.44 7.97 -28.60
C LYS A 1084 -44.12 8.49 -29.17
N GLY A 1085 -43.67 9.67 -28.75
CA GLY A 1085 -42.36 10.25 -29.10
C GLY A 1085 -41.23 9.84 -28.16
N ASN A 1086 -41.54 9.10 -27.09
CA ASN A 1086 -40.61 8.64 -26.05
C ASN A 1086 -41.09 7.27 -25.52
N PRO A 1087 -41.10 6.22 -26.37
CA PRO A 1087 -41.71 4.93 -26.00
C PRO A 1087 -40.79 4.09 -25.12
N ILE A 1088 -41.38 3.12 -24.43
CA ILE A 1088 -40.67 2.01 -23.77
C ILE A 1088 -40.59 0.87 -24.78
N ARG A 1089 -39.39 0.38 -25.08
CA ARG A 1089 -39.16 -0.72 -26.03
C ARG A 1089 -38.85 -2.00 -25.25
N MET A 1090 -39.42 -3.11 -25.71
CA MET A 1090 -39.27 -4.42 -25.07
C MET A 1090 -38.90 -5.47 -26.12
N ASN A 1091 -37.89 -6.28 -25.81
CA ASN A 1091 -37.44 -7.40 -26.62
C ASN A 1091 -37.12 -8.59 -25.70
N GLY A 1092 -37.33 -9.82 -26.16
CA GLY A 1092 -37.05 -10.99 -25.34
C GLY A 1092 -37.37 -12.31 -26.03
N VAL A 1093 -36.75 -13.38 -25.52
CA VAL A 1093 -36.94 -14.75 -26.04
C VAL A 1093 -37.91 -15.58 -25.17
N SER A 1094 -38.35 -15.07 -24.02
CA SER A 1094 -39.26 -15.75 -23.09
C SER A 1094 -40.66 -15.11 -23.10
N GLU A 1095 -41.66 -15.84 -23.62
CA GLU A 1095 -43.03 -15.33 -23.71
C GLU A 1095 -43.60 -14.99 -22.32
N GLN A 1096 -43.34 -15.85 -21.33
CA GLN A 1096 -43.85 -15.69 -19.98
C GLN A 1096 -43.30 -14.43 -19.30
N GLU A 1097 -42.01 -14.19 -19.41
CA GLU A 1097 -41.36 -13.02 -18.79
C GLU A 1097 -41.83 -11.72 -19.48
N MET A 1098 -42.02 -11.75 -20.82
CA MET A 1098 -42.41 -10.56 -21.60
C MET A 1098 -43.83 -10.17 -21.26
N ARG A 1099 -44.70 -11.18 -21.12
CA ARG A 1099 -46.07 -11.06 -20.66
C ARG A 1099 -46.17 -10.44 -19.27
N HIS A 1100 -45.30 -10.83 -18.34
CA HIS A 1100 -45.26 -10.26 -16.99
C HIS A 1100 -44.78 -8.80 -16.95
N LEU A 1101 -43.64 -8.48 -17.57
CA LEU A 1101 -43.11 -7.11 -17.58
C LEU A 1101 -44.04 -6.13 -18.32
N TRP A 1102 -44.60 -6.55 -19.46
CA TRP A 1102 -45.54 -5.73 -20.23
C TRP A 1102 -46.79 -5.44 -19.39
N THR A 1103 -47.33 -6.45 -18.70
CA THR A 1103 -48.49 -6.29 -17.82
C THR A 1103 -48.18 -5.34 -16.66
N ALA A 1104 -47.00 -5.46 -16.03
CA ALA A 1104 -46.58 -4.58 -14.94
C ALA A 1104 -46.49 -3.11 -15.38
N LEU A 1105 -45.87 -2.84 -16.54
CA LEU A 1105 -45.76 -1.49 -17.12
C LEU A 1105 -47.14 -0.90 -17.46
N VAL A 1106 -48.04 -1.69 -18.05
CA VAL A 1106 -49.41 -1.25 -18.35
C VAL A 1106 -50.19 -0.91 -17.08
N VAL A 1107 -50.12 -1.77 -16.05
CA VAL A 1107 -50.80 -1.54 -14.77
C VAL A 1107 -50.23 -0.30 -14.06
N LEU A 1108 -48.91 -0.14 -14.05
CA LEU A 1108 -48.23 1.01 -13.46
C LEU A 1108 -48.62 2.32 -14.16
N GLY A 1109 -48.58 2.36 -15.50
CA GLY A 1109 -48.93 3.54 -16.29
C GLY A 1109 -50.40 3.95 -16.16
N GLU A 1110 -51.32 2.99 -16.01
CA GLU A 1110 -52.75 3.26 -15.80
C GLU A 1110 -53.08 3.74 -14.38
N LYS A 1111 -52.50 3.11 -13.34
CA LYS A 1111 -52.81 3.41 -11.94
C LYS A 1111 -52.02 4.61 -11.37
N ASN A 1112 -50.94 5.06 -12.02
CA ASN A 1112 -50.17 6.21 -11.57
C ASN A 1112 -50.81 7.54 -12.03
N GLU A 1113 -51.96 7.89 -11.46
CA GLU A 1113 -52.82 8.97 -11.96
C GLU A 1113 -52.28 10.40 -11.77
N LYS A 1114 -51.42 10.63 -10.75
CA LYS A 1114 -50.97 11.97 -10.34
C LYS A 1114 -49.66 12.41 -10.98
N ASN A 1115 -48.69 11.50 -11.11
CA ASN A 1115 -47.37 11.75 -11.69
C ASN A 1115 -47.03 10.55 -12.59
N MET A 1116 -46.42 10.69 -13.76
CA MET A 1116 -45.97 9.55 -14.59
C MET A 1116 -47.07 8.64 -15.20
N ARG A 1117 -48.28 9.17 -15.47
CA ARG A 1117 -49.34 8.45 -16.19
C ARG A 1117 -48.96 8.23 -17.66
N PHE A 1118 -49.07 7.00 -18.15
CA PHE A 1118 -48.93 6.70 -19.59
C PHE A 1118 -49.87 5.58 -20.04
N LYS A 1119 -50.17 5.56 -21.33
CA LYS A 1119 -51.04 4.56 -21.95
C LYS A 1119 -50.20 3.44 -22.55
N ARG A 1120 -50.76 2.23 -22.61
CA ARG A 1120 -50.10 1.04 -23.17
C ARG A 1120 -49.57 1.16 -24.61
N ASP A 1121 -50.11 2.08 -25.42
CA ASP A 1121 -49.71 2.27 -26.82
C ASP A 1121 -48.33 2.94 -26.97
N VAL A 1122 -47.69 3.27 -25.85
CA VAL A 1122 -46.30 3.76 -25.79
C VAL A 1122 -45.29 2.64 -25.47
N ILE A 1123 -45.78 1.41 -25.20
CA ILE A 1123 -44.93 0.23 -24.97
C ILE A 1123 -44.84 -0.55 -26.27
N ILE A 1124 -43.67 -0.53 -26.91
CA ILE A 1124 -43.39 -1.17 -28.19
C ILE A 1124 -42.71 -2.51 -27.93
N VAL A 1125 -43.28 -3.59 -28.45
CA VAL A 1125 -42.67 -4.93 -28.42
C VAL A 1125 -42.08 -5.21 -29.80
N GLU A 1126 -40.75 -5.28 -29.90
CA GLU A 1126 -40.03 -5.20 -31.19
C GLU A 1126 -39.85 -6.55 -31.89
N SER A 1127 -39.49 -7.60 -31.15
CA SER A 1127 -39.41 -8.97 -31.67
C SER A 1127 -39.40 -9.96 -30.50
N GLY A 1128 -40.34 -10.91 -30.44
CA GLY A 1128 -40.36 -11.91 -29.37
C GLY A 1128 -41.57 -12.84 -29.47
N PRO A 1129 -41.58 -13.97 -28.73
CA PRO A 1129 -42.66 -14.94 -28.75
C PRO A 1129 -43.96 -14.42 -28.12
N PHE A 1130 -43.94 -13.28 -27.43
CA PHE A 1130 -45.11 -12.66 -26.82
C PHE A 1130 -45.77 -11.62 -27.74
N ASN A 1131 -47.07 -11.79 -27.98
CA ASN A 1131 -47.92 -10.80 -28.67
C ASN A 1131 -48.88 -10.12 -27.68
N PRO A 1132 -48.73 -8.81 -27.38
CA PRO A 1132 -49.64 -8.06 -26.52
C PRO A 1132 -51.12 -8.10 -26.94
N ALA A 1133 -51.41 -8.36 -28.22
CA ALA A 1133 -52.78 -8.51 -28.70
C ALA A 1133 -53.49 -9.71 -28.06
N ASN A 1134 -52.76 -10.75 -27.65
CA ASN A 1134 -53.33 -11.96 -27.04
C ASN A 1134 -53.87 -11.71 -25.62
N GLU A 1135 -53.42 -10.65 -24.94
CA GLU A 1135 -53.97 -10.23 -23.64
C GLU A 1135 -55.36 -9.58 -23.76
N ARG A 1136 -55.84 -9.29 -24.98
CA ARG A 1136 -57.04 -8.48 -25.19
C ARG A 1136 -57.96 -8.98 -26.30
N GLY A 1137 -59.24 -9.14 -25.97
CA GLY A 1137 -60.31 -9.36 -26.93
C GLY A 1137 -60.98 -8.07 -27.41
N ARG A 1138 -61.98 -8.20 -28.30
CA ARG A 1138 -62.73 -7.07 -28.89
C ARG A 1138 -63.36 -6.10 -27.86
N PHE A 1139 -63.63 -6.57 -26.64
CA PHE A 1139 -64.31 -5.82 -25.56
C PHE A 1139 -63.42 -5.48 -24.35
N GLY A 1140 -62.09 -5.65 -24.44
CA GLY A 1140 -61.17 -5.39 -23.33
C GLY A 1140 -60.32 -6.60 -22.97
N PHE A 1141 -59.60 -6.55 -21.85
CA PHE A 1141 -58.70 -7.63 -21.42
C PHE A 1141 -59.46 -8.96 -21.29
N THR A 1142 -58.89 -10.05 -21.84
CA THR A 1142 -59.51 -11.37 -21.81
C THR A 1142 -59.65 -11.88 -20.37
N SER A 1143 -60.56 -12.82 -20.10
CA SER A 1143 -60.71 -13.44 -18.76
C SER A 1143 -59.43 -14.12 -18.28
N GLU A 1144 -58.60 -14.61 -19.21
CA GLU A 1144 -57.34 -15.30 -18.96
C GLU A 1144 -56.10 -14.38 -19.04
N SER A 1145 -56.32 -13.06 -19.19
CA SER A 1145 -55.23 -12.08 -19.21
C SER A 1145 -54.53 -11.97 -17.86
N LEU A 1146 -53.21 -11.83 -17.90
CA LEU A 1146 -52.39 -11.65 -16.70
C LEU A 1146 -52.74 -10.32 -15.99
N TYR A 1147 -53.18 -9.33 -16.77
CA TYR A 1147 -53.67 -8.04 -16.26
C TYR A 1147 -54.82 -8.19 -15.25
N LYS A 1148 -55.78 -9.11 -15.49
CA LYS A 1148 -56.89 -9.33 -14.55
C LYS A 1148 -56.41 -9.99 -13.25
N SER A 1149 -55.43 -10.90 -13.31
CA SER A 1149 -54.82 -11.49 -12.11
C SER A 1149 -54.06 -10.42 -11.29
N TYR A 1150 -53.26 -9.56 -11.94
CA TYR A 1150 -52.57 -8.44 -11.26
C TYR A 1150 -53.55 -7.51 -10.53
N LYS A 1151 -54.70 -7.21 -11.17
CA LYS A 1151 -55.69 -6.28 -10.64
C LYS A 1151 -56.63 -6.89 -9.59
N LYS A 1152 -56.94 -8.19 -9.66
CA LYS A 1152 -57.92 -8.86 -8.78
C LYS A 1152 -57.27 -9.65 -7.64
N GLU A 1153 -56.15 -10.32 -7.90
CA GLU A 1153 -55.50 -11.24 -6.95
C GLU A 1153 -54.31 -10.58 -6.22
N HIS A 1154 -53.72 -9.52 -6.77
CA HIS A 1154 -52.51 -8.87 -6.23
C HIS A 1154 -52.63 -7.34 -6.09
N GLU A 1155 -53.86 -6.84 -5.88
CA GLU A 1155 -54.13 -5.39 -5.84
C GLU A 1155 -53.33 -4.62 -4.79
N ASN A 1156 -53.09 -5.21 -3.61
CA ASN A 1156 -52.33 -4.59 -2.53
C ASN A 1156 -50.86 -4.34 -2.94
N THR A 1157 -50.20 -5.35 -3.50
CA THR A 1157 -48.82 -5.28 -4.00
C THR A 1157 -48.70 -4.24 -5.10
N VAL A 1158 -49.65 -4.23 -6.05
CA VAL A 1158 -49.70 -3.23 -7.11
C VAL A 1158 -49.87 -1.81 -6.54
N THR A 1159 -50.79 -1.62 -5.59
CA THR A 1159 -51.06 -0.30 -4.99
C THR A 1159 -49.86 0.23 -4.19
N ALA A 1160 -49.16 -0.64 -3.47
CA ALA A 1160 -47.94 -0.29 -2.75
C ALA A 1160 -46.84 0.20 -3.72
N LYS A 1161 -46.64 -0.49 -4.85
CA LYS A 1161 -45.65 -0.12 -5.87
C LYS A 1161 -46.02 1.15 -6.64
N VAL A 1162 -47.30 1.36 -6.91
CA VAL A 1162 -47.81 2.63 -7.47
C VAL A 1162 -47.57 3.78 -6.49
N THR A 1163 -47.78 3.56 -5.19
CA THR A 1163 -47.50 4.57 -4.15
C THR A 1163 -46.00 4.89 -4.06
N ASP A 1164 -45.14 3.88 -4.14
CA ASP A 1164 -43.68 4.03 -4.21
C ASP A 1164 -43.27 4.93 -5.39
N ALA A 1165 -43.79 4.63 -6.59
CA ALA A 1165 -43.57 5.43 -7.80
C ALA A 1165 -44.09 6.88 -7.66
N GLN A 1166 -45.23 7.09 -7.01
CA GLN A 1166 -45.78 8.43 -6.74
C GLN A 1166 -44.92 9.22 -5.76
N GLY A 1167 -44.42 8.58 -4.70
CA GLY A 1167 -43.52 9.18 -3.71
C GLY A 1167 -42.19 9.61 -4.34
N MET A 1168 -41.64 8.79 -5.23
CA MET A 1168 -40.45 9.11 -6.03
C MET A 1168 -40.66 10.35 -6.89
N ALA A 1169 -41.71 10.40 -7.72
CA ALA A 1169 -41.97 11.55 -8.59
C ALA A 1169 -42.19 12.87 -7.81
N LYS A 1170 -42.75 12.78 -6.59
CA LYS A 1170 -42.88 13.94 -5.69
C LYS A 1170 -41.52 14.46 -5.21
N ARG A 1171 -40.61 13.56 -4.78
CA ARG A 1171 -39.23 13.92 -4.36
C ARG A 1171 -38.44 14.54 -5.52
N GLN A 1172 -38.61 14.00 -6.74
CA GLN A 1172 -38.00 14.56 -7.95
C GLN A 1172 -38.46 16.00 -8.21
N THR A 1173 -39.76 16.27 -8.04
CA THR A 1173 -40.34 17.61 -8.22
C THR A 1173 -39.85 18.62 -7.16
N GLU A 1174 -39.66 18.19 -5.91
CA GLU A 1174 -39.19 19.06 -4.82
C GLU A 1174 -37.73 19.50 -5.02
N HIS A 1175 -36.89 18.65 -5.59
CA HIS A 1175 -35.50 18.97 -5.90
C HIS A 1175 -35.33 19.79 -7.18
N ILE A 1176 -36.17 19.62 -8.22
CA ILE A 1176 -36.22 20.58 -9.34
C ILE A 1176 -36.48 22.00 -8.81
N LYS A 1177 -37.38 22.15 -7.82
CA LYS A 1177 -37.63 23.46 -7.17
C LYS A 1177 -36.45 23.95 -6.32
N ALA A 1178 -35.61 23.04 -5.80
CA ALA A 1178 -34.38 23.40 -5.11
C ALA A 1178 -33.29 23.88 -6.10
N GLU A 1179 -33.18 23.24 -7.26
CA GLU A 1179 -32.31 23.67 -8.37
C GLU A 1179 -32.68 25.07 -8.89
N GLU A 1180 -33.96 25.35 -9.11
CA GLU A 1180 -34.42 26.70 -9.53
C GLU A 1180 -34.10 27.81 -8.50
N ARG A 1181 -33.99 27.46 -7.21
CA ARG A 1181 -33.56 28.40 -6.16
C ARG A 1181 -32.05 28.61 -6.20
N ALA A 1182 -31.28 27.56 -6.47
CA ALA A 1182 -29.83 27.63 -6.63
C ALA A 1182 -29.43 28.47 -7.86
N GLU A 1183 -30.13 28.32 -9.00
CA GLU A 1183 -29.93 29.14 -10.21
C GLU A 1183 -30.11 30.65 -9.94
N LYS A 1184 -31.17 31.01 -9.22
CA LYS A 1184 -31.42 32.42 -8.83
C LYS A 1184 -30.34 32.96 -7.87
N GLY A 1185 -29.71 32.10 -7.08
CA GLY A 1185 -28.56 32.44 -6.25
C GLY A 1185 -27.31 32.72 -7.09
N ILE A 1186 -27.04 31.90 -8.11
CA ILE A 1186 -25.90 32.02 -9.02
C ILE A 1186 -26.04 33.25 -9.94
N GLU A 1187 -27.23 33.60 -10.40
CA GLU A 1187 -27.45 34.85 -11.16
C GLU A 1187 -27.23 36.11 -10.31
N LYS A 1188 -27.70 36.11 -9.06
CA LYS A 1188 -27.43 37.18 -8.10
C LYS A 1188 -25.92 37.30 -7.83
N PHE A 1189 -25.22 36.18 -7.75
CA PHE A 1189 -23.77 36.10 -7.59
C PHE A 1189 -23.01 36.74 -8.76
N LYS A 1190 -23.36 36.40 -10.01
CA LYS A 1190 -22.76 37.00 -11.23
C LYS A 1190 -22.98 38.52 -11.31
N LYS A 1191 -24.15 38.99 -10.88
CA LYS A 1191 -24.48 40.42 -10.82
C LYS A 1191 -23.65 41.16 -9.75
N GLY A 1192 -23.52 40.59 -8.55
CA GLY A 1192 -22.71 41.15 -7.46
C GLY A 1192 -21.22 41.26 -7.78
N LEU A 1193 -20.66 40.27 -8.50
CA LEU A 1193 -19.25 40.26 -8.94
C LEU A 1193 -18.96 41.41 -9.93
N SER A 1194 -19.91 41.69 -10.81
CA SER A 1194 -19.85 42.77 -11.80
C SER A 1194 -19.90 44.15 -11.13
N ASP A 1195 -20.70 44.27 -10.08
CA ASP A 1195 -20.87 45.49 -9.27
C ASP A 1195 -19.71 45.74 -8.28
N MET A 1196 -18.83 44.76 -8.05
CA MET A 1196 -17.59 44.92 -7.26
C MET A 1196 -16.42 45.47 -8.09
N LYS A 1197 -16.29 45.06 -9.35
CA LYS A 1197 -15.24 45.56 -10.27
C LYS A 1197 -15.37 47.05 -10.61
N THR A 1198 -16.58 47.61 -10.49
CA THR A 1198 -16.90 48.96 -10.97
C THR A 1198 -16.95 50.03 -9.87
N LYS A 1199 -16.86 49.68 -8.57
CA LYS A 1199 -17.13 50.63 -7.47
C LYS A 1199 -16.22 50.58 -6.22
N SER A 1200 -15.15 49.79 -6.14
CA SER A 1200 -14.44 49.60 -4.86
C SER A 1200 -13.05 50.25 -4.77
N ALA A 1201 -12.78 50.86 -3.61
CA ALA A 1201 -11.45 51.30 -3.12
C ALA A 1201 -10.38 50.18 -3.10
N VAL A 1202 -10.77 48.92 -3.39
CA VAL A 1202 -9.85 47.81 -3.65
C VAL A 1202 -8.95 48.10 -4.87
N ALA A 1203 -9.38 48.89 -5.84
CA ALA A 1203 -8.53 49.31 -6.96
C ALA A 1203 -7.33 50.17 -6.52
N GLU A 1204 -7.45 50.94 -5.43
CA GLU A 1204 -6.30 51.63 -4.83
C GLU A 1204 -5.37 50.66 -4.09
N SER A 1205 -5.90 49.56 -3.52
CA SER A 1205 -5.06 48.51 -2.93
C SER A 1205 -4.37 47.59 -3.95
N GLU A 1206 -4.94 47.44 -5.15
CA GLU A 1206 -4.29 46.79 -6.30
C GLU A 1206 -3.22 47.71 -6.91
N LYS A 1207 -3.47 49.03 -6.98
CA LYS A 1207 -2.42 50.01 -7.36
C LYS A 1207 -1.28 50.09 -6.35
N ASP A 1208 -1.57 50.06 -5.05
CA ASP A 1208 -0.55 49.97 -3.99
C ASP A 1208 0.22 48.62 -4.06
N ARG A 1209 -0.38 47.55 -4.60
CA ARG A 1209 0.28 46.25 -4.85
C ARG A 1209 1.13 46.23 -6.13
N GLU A 1210 0.69 46.90 -7.20
CA GLU A 1210 1.42 46.98 -8.48
C GLU A 1210 2.58 48.00 -8.41
N GLU A 1211 2.42 49.12 -7.69
CA GLU A 1211 3.52 50.06 -7.41
C GLU A 1211 4.56 49.50 -6.41
N GLU A 1212 4.22 48.42 -5.69
CA GLU A 1212 5.19 47.63 -4.90
C GLU A 1212 6.04 46.65 -5.74
N GLY A 1213 5.78 46.53 -7.05
CA GLY A 1213 6.46 45.58 -7.95
C GLY A 1213 7.11 46.16 -9.23
N ALA A 1214 6.77 47.37 -9.67
CA ALA A 1214 7.32 47.95 -10.89
C ALA A 1214 8.43 48.98 -10.62
N ALA A 1215 9.61 48.75 -11.21
CA ALA A 1215 10.62 49.81 -11.35
C ALA A 1215 10.02 50.95 -12.19
N PRO A 1216 10.26 52.24 -11.85
CA PRO A 1216 9.86 53.32 -12.73
C PRO A 1216 10.67 53.24 -14.03
N GLU A 1217 9.96 53.08 -15.15
CA GLU A 1217 10.55 53.26 -16.48
C GLU A 1217 11.15 54.67 -16.56
N THR A 1218 12.42 54.71 -16.96
CA THR A 1218 13.14 55.92 -17.32
C THR A 1218 12.35 56.74 -18.34
N PRO A 1219 12.22 58.07 -18.18
CA PRO A 1219 11.73 58.90 -19.27
C PRO A 1219 12.78 58.86 -20.40
N SER A 1220 12.41 58.21 -21.49
CA SER A 1220 13.10 58.33 -22.78
C SER A 1220 13.10 59.80 -23.19
N VAL A 1221 14.28 60.42 -23.12
CA VAL A 1221 14.57 61.69 -23.78
C VAL A 1221 14.56 61.43 -25.29
N GLY A 1222 13.41 61.66 -25.92
CA GLY A 1222 13.28 61.75 -27.37
C GLY A 1222 13.67 63.16 -27.83
N PHE A 1223 14.94 63.35 -28.19
CA PHE A 1223 15.31 64.40 -29.13
C PHE A 1223 14.81 64.00 -30.52
N LYS A 1224 13.97 64.84 -31.15
CA LYS A 1224 14.08 65.21 -32.58
C LYS A 1224 13.01 66.22 -33.00
N HIS A 1225 13.55 67.38 -33.43
CA HIS A 1225 13.01 68.50 -34.22
C HIS A 1225 11.81 69.30 -33.70
#